data_AF-A0A6I7PGV4-F1
#
_entry.id   AF-A0A6I7PGV4-F1
#
_cell.length_a   1.000
_cell.length_b   1.000
_cell.length_c   1.000
_cell.angle_alpha   90.00
_cell.angle_beta   90.00
_cell.angle_gamma   90.00
#
_symmetry.space_group_name_H-M   'P 1'
#
loop_
_entity.id
_entity.type
_entity.pdbx_description
1 polymer ?
#
loop_
_entity_poly.entity_id
_entity_poly.type
_entity_poly.pdbx_seq_one_letter_code
_entity_poly.pdbx_strand_id
1 'polypeptide(L)'
;MQQLVYYVQAHPGAVQMIVAAGGVALAAAVVWHGVLRAAFRRNLEAVLAAPELAETRIRRHYRRETLLLRSRLIEKVARQRDHRIVQLTGIDQLWIERLARWHGARDAARVMEFAPGQGMFSCFVSALQSPKIAAMLQAWIDRSYDFLPLRRVALSGRGEQFDGAAARRLLSHRLDEVREMVGDPEWPVRYFAAKVILHDADERSERMLWTCFADAHHQVRRTVAAEFSSADRDALYAALHDLYLHDPVFEVRRQARTRISSDFADRFRVNAADLSEIEAYHAIELLHPDSSEDENVAFRYLGHKNLELRLPAATHLQESGALTRMLRRVNLGDREDFERAERLLRAACEVGVAGFLDAVNLENEGSLLLAARLLGSVGSARAVYPVAQRILALPGDQAVHLEMYRTALDTVRLRGAEDSFELVRRQLQQWKHRADRCTLILERIAPRAEAVLAPELLEMLQDPQTAARESVEAALAGMSTAAVLPTLLRIVRAGSVHHSHVVRMSAVRVIGKLKLPFCLQFLLENLTALEPEESRAFVRELVSFAGKAFNERALQILSGPDAAVRAALILSLPATENREYLKPIREAVSDADPDVRIAAVRALQLYNDSRSLNQAYDLLRDPVERVRRDAAAVLGAHGTPSVLQRIRSMLADENEVQSVKLSAIEGLGLSQVPRSIALLVSMLAADDRWDEPIITALATKASTRQVEMLVEQIKDAEPRVRTKLARVFRMMGVAGERAMVELLQQDIASLRPEVTAVLEELGFVEATIRRLTHRDPAVRRQAAGTLSIIGTRAAFRGIVVAARDPDSEVRVLVTRAIDRLSTRAGRQILEDLQNDPDRRVRRYTAWALERQHTRSL
;
A
#
# COMPACT_ATOMS: atom_id res chain seq x y z
N MET A 1 -2.37 -19.77 -86.50
CA MET A 1 -3.27 -20.50 -87.44
C MET A 1 -2.49 -21.48 -88.31
N GLN A 2 -1.52 -21.07 -89.14
CA GLN A 2 -0.74 -22.00 -90.01
C GLN A 2 0.03 -23.11 -89.25
N GLN A 3 0.63 -22.82 -88.09
CA GLN A 3 1.27 -23.84 -87.25
C GLN A 3 0.27 -24.85 -86.65
N LEU A 4 -0.97 -24.42 -86.36
CA LEU A 4 -2.03 -25.31 -85.85
C LEU A 4 -2.53 -26.24 -86.96
N VAL A 5 -2.64 -25.74 -88.20
CA VAL A 5 -3.01 -26.52 -89.38
C VAL A 5 -1.95 -27.58 -89.71
N TYR A 6 -0.65 -27.21 -89.64
CA TYR A 6 0.44 -28.17 -89.84
C TYR A 6 0.46 -29.27 -88.76
N TYR A 7 0.21 -28.91 -87.49
CA TYR A 7 0.11 -29.88 -86.40
C TYR A 7 -1.08 -30.83 -86.54
N VAL A 8 -2.24 -30.31 -86.99
CA VAL A 8 -3.44 -31.11 -87.25
C VAL A 8 -3.26 -32.07 -88.46
N GLN A 9 -2.53 -31.65 -89.50
CA GLN A 9 -2.20 -32.49 -90.66
C GLN A 9 -1.10 -33.52 -90.38
N ALA A 10 -0.11 -33.19 -89.54
CA ALA A 10 0.96 -34.11 -89.17
C ALA A 10 0.50 -35.22 -88.20
N HIS A 11 -0.54 -34.96 -87.39
CA HIS A 11 -1.05 -35.89 -86.38
C HIS A 11 -2.59 -36.07 -86.42
N PRO A 12 -3.17 -36.56 -87.54
CA PRO A 12 -4.62 -36.67 -87.70
C PRO A 12 -5.27 -37.61 -86.66
N GLY A 13 -4.56 -38.65 -86.22
CA GLY A 13 -5.03 -39.55 -85.17
C GLY A 13 -5.16 -38.90 -83.78
N ALA A 14 -4.28 -37.94 -83.45
CA ALA A 14 -4.35 -37.21 -82.18
C ALA A 14 -5.55 -36.24 -82.14
N VAL A 15 -5.87 -35.61 -83.27
CA VAL A 15 -7.01 -34.68 -83.39
C VAL A 15 -8.34 -35.43 -83.40
N GLN A 16 -8.43 -36.55 -84.11
CA GLN A 16 -9.62 -37.41 -84.07
C GLN A 16 -9.87 -37.99 -82.68
N MET A 17 -8.82 -38.38 -81.93
CA MET A 17 -8.97 -38.80 -80.54
C MET A 17 -9.45 -37.66 -79.63
N ILE A 18 -8.97 -36.43 -79.80
CA ILE A 18 -9.42 -35.28 -78.99
C ILE A 18 -10.88 -34.92 -79.30
N VAL A 19 -11.30 -34.96 -80.57
CA VAL A 19 -12.70 -34.70 -80.96
C VAL A 19 -13.63 -35.83 -80.52
N ALA A 20 -13.22 -37.09 -80.65
CA ALA A 20 -13.98 -38.24 -80.16
C ALA A 20 -14.08 -38.24 -78.62
N ALA A 21 -12.97 -37.95 -77.92
CA ALA A 21 -12.96 -37.79 -76.47
C ALA A 21 -13.84 -36.60 -76.03
N GLY A 22 -13.83 -35.49 -76.77
CA GLY A 22 -14.71 -34.35 -76.55
C GLY A 22 -16.19 -34.70 -76.77
N GLY A 23 -16.51 -35.47 -77.80
CA GLY A 23 -17.87 -35.94 -78.09
C GLY A 23 -18.40 -36.93 -77.05
N VAL A 24 -17.57 -37.88 -76.60
CA VAL A 24 -17.91 -38.82 -75.53
C VAL A 24 -18.05 -38.10 -74.20
N ALA A 25 -17.16 -37.15 -73.89
CA ALA A 25 -17.27 -36.31 -72.69
C ALA A 25 -18.55 -35.46 -72.70
N LEU A 26 -18.94 -34.92 -73.86
CA LEU A 26 -20.18 -34.15 -74.01
C LEU A 26 -21.42 -35.04 -73.85
N ALA A 27 -21.45 -36.22 -74.47
CA ALA A 27 -22.54 -37.18 -74.33
C ALA A 27 -22.67 -37.69 -72.88
N ALA A 28 -21.55 -38.01 -72.23
CA ALA A 28 -21.51 -38.39 -70.82
C ALA A 28 -22.00 -37.25 -69.91
N ALA A 29 -21.62 -36.00 -70.20
CA ALA A 29 -22.10 -34.83 -69.46
C ALA A 29 -23.62 -34.63 -69.61
N VAL A 30 -24.19 -34.83 -70.80
CA VAL A 30 -25.64 -34.73 -71.05
C VAL A 30 -26.41 -35.82 -70.30
N VAL A 31 -25.95 -37.07 -70.35
CA VAL A 31 -26.57 -38.19 -69.61
C VAL A 31 -26.47 -37.96 -68.11
N TRP A 32 -25.30 -37.57 -67.60
CA TRP A 32 -25.08 -37.24 -66.19
C TRP A 32 -26.00 -36.09 -65.73
N HIS A 33 -26.17 -35.04 -66.56
CA HIS A 33 -27.08 -33.94 -66.26
C HIS A 33 -28.55 -34.40 -66.21
N GLY A 34 -28.95 -35.34 -67.07
CA GLY A 34 -30.27 -35.98 -67.06
C GLY A 34 -30.53 -36.78 -65.78
N VAL A 35 -29.55 -37.58 -65.35
CA VAL A 35 -29.62 -38.36 -64.09
C VAL A 35 -29.72 -37.42 -62.88
N LEU A 36 -28.88 -36.39 -62.80
CA LEU A 36 -28.95 -35.39 -61.73
C LEU A 36 -30.30 -34.66 -61.69
N ARG A 37 -30.88 -34.35 -62.85
CA ARG A 37 -32.20 -33.71 -62.93
C ARG A 37 -33.33 -34.62 -62.47
N ALA A 38 -33.27 -35.91 -62.81
CA ALA A 38 -34.24 -36.91 -62.36
C ALA A 38 -34.12 -37.18 -60.85
N ALA A 39 -32.90 -37.27 -60.33
CA ALA A 39 -32.64 -37.42 -58.90
C ALA A 39 -33.17 -36.22 -58.10
N PHE A 40 -32.90 -34.99 -58.56
CA PHE A 40 -33.46 -33.78 -57.95
C PHE A 40 -34.99 -33.78 -57.93
N ARG A 41 -35.63 -34.16 -59.05
CA ARG A 41 -37.10 -34.23 -59.11
C ARG A 41 -37.68 -35.27 -58.14
N ARG A 42 -37.06 -36.44 -58.01
CA ARG A 42 -37.47 -37.45 -57.03
C ARG A 42 -37.34 -36.93 -55.59
N ASN A 43 -36.29 -36.16 -55.30
CA ASN A 43 -36.15 -35.53 -53.99
C ASN A 43 -37.23 -34.47 -53.74
N LEU A 44 -37.62 -33.67 -54.75
CA LEU A 44 -38.76 -32.74 -54.62
C LEU A 44 -40.08 -33.49 -54.35
N GLU A 45 -40.35 -34.57 -55.07
CA GLU A 45 -41.57 -35.38 -54.91
C GLU A 45 -41.59 -36.07 -53.53
N ALA A 46 -40.44 -36.55 -53.05
CA ALA A 46 -40.31 -37.12 -51.70
C ALA A 46 -40.56 -36.08 -50.60
N VAL A 47 -40.07 -34.85 -50.77
CA VAL A 47 -40.28 -33.76 -49.81
C VAL A 47 -41.73 -33.25 -49.81
N LEU A 48 -42.42 -33.29 -50.96
CA LEU A 48 -43.85 -32.99 -51.00
C LEU A 48 -44.69 -34.02 -50.25
N ALA A 49 -44.29 -35.30 -50.30
CA ALA A 49 -44.97 -36.36 -49.55
C ALA A 49 -44.64 -36.34 -48.05
N ALA A 50 -43.41 -35.97 -47.69
CA ALA A 50 -42.90 -35.94 -46.32
C ALA A 50 -42.07 -34.65 -46.08
N PRO A 51 -42.73 -33.54 -45.64
CA PRO A 51 -42.09 -32.24 -45.46
C PRO A 51 -40.86 -32.24 -44.55
N GLU A 52 -40.79 -33.12 -43.55
CA GLU A 52 -39.64 -33.29 -42.66
C GLU A 52 -38.34 -33.66 -43.39
N LEU A 53 -38.43 -34.22 -44.61
CA LEU A 53 -37.26 -34.56 -45.42
C LEU A 53 -36.63 -33.33 -46.12
N ALA A 54 -37.28 -32.16 -46.06
CA ALA A 54 -36.80 -30.94 -46.73
C ALA A 54 -35.37 -30.57 -46.32
N GLU A 55 -35.06 -30.68 -45.02
CA GLU A 55 -33.76 -30.31 -44.47
C GLU A 55 -32.64 -31.23 -44.98
N THR A 56 -32.87 -32.54 -44.92
CA THR A 56 -31.86 -33.56 -45.25
C THR A 56 -31.71 -33.80 -46.74
N ARG A 57 -32.81 -33.81 -47.51
CA ARG A 57 -32.80 -34.14 -48.94
C ARG A 57 -32.68 -32.94 -49.88
N ILE A 58 -32.99 -31.73 -49.40
CA ILE A 58 -32.92 -30.53 -50.22
C ILE A 58 -31.95 -29.50 -49.64
N ARG A 59 -32.25 -28.93 -48.47
CA ARG A 59 -31.55 -27.73 -47.95
C ARG A 59 -30.07 -27.97 -47.63
N ARG A 60 -29.73 -29.10 -47.00
CA ARG A 60 -28.32 -29.49 -46.74
C ARG A 60 -27.66 -30.19 -47.93
N HIS A 61 -28.45 -30.84 -48.77
CA HIS A 61 -27.94 -31.70 -49.83
C HIS A 61 -27.55 -30.92 -51.10
N TYR A 62 -28.26 -29.85 -51.43
CA TYR A 62 -27.99 -29.03 -52.60
C TYR A 62 -27.42 -27.66 -52.22
N ARG A 63 -26.37 -27.24 -52.93
CA ARG A 63 -25.83 -25.88 -52.80
C ARG A 63 -26.83 -24.84 -53.32
N ARG A 64 -26.76 -23.61 -52.79
CA ARG A 64 -27.61 -22.48 -53.17
C ARG A 64 -27.63 -22.24 -54.69
N GLU A 65 -26.49 -22.36 -55.36
CA GLU A 65 -26.37 -22.17 -56.81
C GLU A 65 -27.11 -23.27 -57.59
N THR A 66 -27.13 -24.49 -57.05
CA THR A 66 -27.80 -25.63 -57.68
C THR A 66 -29.32 -25.45 -57.64
N LEU A 67 -29.86 -24.98 -56.51
CA LEU A 67 -31.28 -24.64 -56.39
C LEU A 67 -31.66 -23.52 -57.36
N LEU A 68 -30.87 -22.45 -57.43
CA LEU A 68 -31.07 -21.36 -58.37
C LEU A 68 -31.04 -21.82 -59.84
N LEU A 69 -30.08 -22.67 -60.23
CA LEU A 69 -30.00 -23.28 -61.56
C LEU A 69 -31.25 -24.12 -61.90
N ARG A 70 -31.87 -24.73 -60.89
CA ARG A 70 -33.05 -25.57 -61.02
C ARG A 70 -34.38 -24.83 -60.79
N SER A 71 -34.39 -23.50 -60.67
CA SER A 71 -35.60 -22.69 -60.43
C SER A 71 -36.79 -23.08 -61.32
N ARG A 72 -36.58 -23.20 -62.65
CA ARG A 72 -37.65 -23.56 -63.60
C ARG A 72 -38.28 -24.93 -63.33
N LEU A 73 -37.50 -25.88 -62.83
CA LEU A 73 -38.01 -27.21 -62.49
C LEU A 73 -38.85 -27.13 -61.22
N ILE A 74 -38.41 -26.37 -60.22
CA ILE A 74 -39.17 -26.16 -58.98
C ILE A 74 -40.48 -25.41 -59.28
N GLU A 75 -40.45 -24.35 -60.10
CA GLU A 75 -41.65 -23.65 -60.59
C GLU A 75 -42.64 -24.62 -61.26
N LYS A 76 -42.14 -25.51 -62.13
CA LYS A 76 -42.97 -26.48 -62.82
C LYS A 76 -43.62 -27.45 -61.84
N VAL A 77 -42.87 -27.95 -60.85
CA VAL A 77 -43.43 -28.83 -59.81
C VAL A 77 -44.44 -28.09 -58.95
N ALA A 78 -44.14 -26.84 -58.56
CA ALA A 78 -45.03 -26.00 -57.78
C ALA A 78 -46.40 -25.84 -58.44
N ARG A 79 -46.44 -25.38 -59.71
CA ARG A 79 -47.69 -25.19 -60.46
C ARG A 79 -48.45 -26.49 -60.76
N GLN A 80 -47.76 -27.61 -60.92
CA GLN A 80 -48.37 -28.89 -61.30
C GLN A 80 -48.85 -29.72 -60.11
N ARG A 81 -48.28 -29.50 -58.92
CA ARG A 81 -48.53 -30.33 -57.74
C ARG A 81 -48.96 -29.49 -56.56
N ASP A 82 -48.03 -28.75 -55.98
CA ASP A 82 -48.26 -28.01 -54.74
C ASP A 82 -47.26 -26.87 -54.58
N HIS A 83 -47.77 -25.66 -54.34
CA HIS A 83 -46.97 -24.45 -54.17
C HIS A 83 -46.05 -24.51 -52.94
N ARG A 84 -46.36 -25.33 -51.93
CA ARG A 84 -45.53 -25.51 -50.72
C ARG A 84 -44.10 -25.95 -51.02
N ILE A 85 -43.85 -26.59 -52.16
CA ILE A 85 -42.50 -27.03 -52.54
C ILE A 85 -41.49 -25.87 -52.61
N VAL A 86 -41.96 -24.67 -52.93
CA VAL A 86 -41.12 -23.47 -52.99
C VAL A 86 -40.55 -23.15 -51.59
N GLN A 87 -41.42 -23.08 -50.58
CA GLN A 87 -41.02 -22.83 -49.18
C GLN A 87 -40.21 -23.99 -48.59
N LEU A 88 -40.59 -25.24 -48.91
CA LEU A 88 -39.88 -26.43 -48.43
C LEU A 88 -38.44 -26.47 -48.96
N THR A 89 -38.23 -26.10 -50.23
CA THR A 89 -36.89 -26.03 -50.82
C THR A 89 -36.07 -24.83 -50.34
N GLY A 90 -36.71 -23.79 -49.80
CA GLY A 90 -36.08 -22.51 -49.43
C GLY A 90 -35.67 -21.66 -50.64
N ILE A 91 -36.19 -21.97 -51.83
CA ILE A 91 -35.82 -21.25 -53.06
C ILE A 91 -36.48 -19.88 -53.18
N ASP A 92 -37.64 -19.68 -52.53
CA ASP A 92 -38.28 -18.37 -52.35
C ASP A 92 -37.32 -17.34 -51.75
N GLN A 93 -36.62 -17.68 -50.66
CA GLN A 93 -35.63 -16.79 -50.06
C GLN A 93 -34.50 -16.46 -51.03
N LEU A 94 -34.03 -17.45 -51.80
CA LEU A 94 -32.99 -17.25 -52.82
C LEU A 94 -33.48 -16.37 -53.98
N TRP A 95 -34.75 -16.46 -54.36
CA TRP A 95 -35.34 -15.56 -55.36
C TRP A 95 -35.47 -14.14 -54.83
N ILE A 96 -35.86 -13.95 -53.57
CA ILE A 96 -35.92 -12.65 -52.91
C ILE A 96 -34.51 -12.03 -52.81
N GLU A 97 -33.52 -12.78 -52.31
CA GLU A 97 -32.11 -12.35 -52.24
C GLU A 97 -31.57 -11.96 -53.63
N ARG A 98 -31.90 -12.74 -54.67
CA ARG A 98 -31.45 -12.48 -56.04
C ARG A 98 -32.18 -11.30 -56.68
N LEU A 99 -33.47 -11.13 -56.41
CA LEU A 99 -34.26 -9.99 -56.85
C LEU A 99 -33.73 -8.69 -56.26
N ALA A 100 -33.48 -8.65 -54.96
CA ALA A 100 -32.92 -7.48 -54.29
C ALA A 100 -31.53 -7.07 -54.81
N ARG A 101 -30.75 -8.02 -55.36
CA ARG A 101 -29.42 -7.75 -55.93
C ARG A 101 -29.45 -7.33 -57.40
N TRP A 102 -30.28 -7.99 -58.21
CA TRP A 102 -30.20 -7.89 -59.68
C TRP A 102 -31.43 -7.29 -60.34
N HIS A 103 -32.49 -7.02 -59.57
CA HIS A 103 -33.74 -6.39 -60.05
C HIS A 103 -34.33 -7.11 -61.29
N GLY A 104 -34.25 -8.44 -61.31
CA GLY A 104 -34.62 -9.26 -62.46
C GLY A 104 -36.12 -9.52 -62.56
N ALA A 105 -36.75 -9.17 -63.68
CA ALA A 105 -38.19 -9.34 -63.89
C ALA A 105 -38.70 -10.80 -63.75
N ARG A 106 -37.86 -11.80 -64.06
CA ARG A 106 -38.23 -13.22 -63.86
C ARG A 106 -38.31 -13.60 -62.38
N ASP A 107 -37.45 -13.03 -61.56
CA ASP A 107 -37.47 -13.28 -60.11
C ASP A 107 -38.61 -12.50 -59.46
N ALA A 108 -38.90 -11.28 -59.91
CA ALA A 108 -40.09 -10.54 -59.50
C ALA A 108 -41.39 -11.32 -59.79
N ALA A 109 -41.53 -11.91 -60.98
CA ALA A 109 -42.68 -12.75 -61.32
C ALA A 109 -42.82 -13.94 -60.35
N ARG A 110 -41.72 -14.63 -60.06
CA ARG A 110 -41.70 -15.79 -59.15
C ARG A 110 -42.08 -15.40 -57.74
N VAL A 111 -41.58 -14.27 -57.24
CA VAL A 111 -41.87 -13.77 -55.90
C VAL A 111 -43.34 -13.36 -55.78
N MET A 112 -43.89 -12.63 -56.76
CA MET A 112 -45.31 -12.24 -56.77
C MET A 112 -46.27 -13.44 -56.80
N GLU A 113 -45.88 -14.52 -57.47
CA GLU A 113 -46.70 -15.73 -57.60
C GLU A 113 -46.57 -16.69 -56.41
N PHE A 114 -45.35 -16.94 -55.94
CA PHE A 114 -45.08 -18.03 -54.98
C PHE A 114 -44.69 -17.56 -53.58
N ALA A 115 -44.25 -16.31 -53.40
CA ALA A 115 -43.82 -15.77 -52.11
C ALA A 115 -44.39 -14.36 -51.80
N PRO A 116 -45.67 -14.07 -52.07
CA PRO A 116 -46.21 -12.72 -51.89
C PRO A 116 -46.24 -12.27 -50.41
N GLY A 117 -46.23 -13.19 -49.45
CA GLY A 117 -46.18 -12.84 -48.02
C GLY A 117 -44.82 -12.36 -47.52
N GLN A 118 -43.73 -12.64 -48.25
CA GLN A 118 -42.36 -12.41 -47.76
C GLN A 118 -41.49 -11.54 -48.69
N GLY A 119 -41.86 -11.38 -49.97
CA GLY A 119 -41.00 -10.71 -50.95
C GLY A 119 -41.64 -9.57 -51.75
N MET A 120 -42.89 -9.19 -51.45
CA MET A 120 -43.57 -8.13 -52.20
C MET A 120 -42.91 -6.76 -52.06
N PHE A 121 -42.26 -6.49 -50.94
CA PHE A 121 -41.51 -5.27 -50.72
C PHE A 121 -40.25 -5.24 -51.60
N SER A 122 -39.54 -6.37 -51.76
CA SER A 122 -38.41 -6.46 -52.70
C SER A 122 -38.86 -6.27 -54.16
N CYS A 123 -40.07 -6.76 -54.52
CA CYS A 123 -40.70 -6.46 -55.80
C CYS A 123 -40.99 -4.96 -55.95
N PHE A 124 -41.49 -4.31 -54.89
CA PHE A 124 -41.74 -2.87 -54.86
C PHE A 124 -40.46 -2.05 -55.02
N VAL A 125 -39.41 -2.31 -54.23
CA VAL A 125 -38.11 -1.63 -54.36
C VAL A 125 -37.55 -1.81 -55.77
N SER A 126 -37.66 -3.01 -56.34
CA SER A 126 -37.25 -3.27 -57.73
C SER A 126 -38.11 -2.55 -58.76
N ALA A 127 -39.41 -2.36 -58.49
CA ALA A 127 -40.32 -1.60 -59.33
C ALA A 127 -39.96 -0.11 -59.39
N LEU A 128 -39.40 0.46 -58.32
CA LEU A 128 -38.92 1.86 -58.31
C LEU A 128 -37.81 2.10 -59.35
N GLN A 129 -37.07 1.05 -59.72
CA GLN A 129 -35.93 1.13 -60.65
C GLN A 129 -36.23 0.53 -62.03
N SER A 130 -37.29 -0.28 -62.18
CA SER A 130 -37.60 -1.02 -63.41
C SER A 130 -39.06 -0.82 -63.84
N PRO A 131 -39.32 -0.13 -64.96
CA PRO A 131 -40.68 0.07 -65.50
C PRO A 131 -41.41 -1.24 -65.77
N LYS A 132 -40.67 -2.28 -66.17
CA LYS A 132 -41.24 -3.61 -66.44
C LYS A 132 -41.76 -4.28 -65.16
N ILE A 133 -41.02 -4.19 -64.06
CA ILE A 133 -41.44 -4.73 -62.77
C ILE A 133 -42.55 -3.87 -62.17
N ALA A 134 -42.48 -2.55 -62.35
CA ALA A 134 -43.55 -1.63 -61.98
C ALA A 134 -44.91 -2.00 -62.60
N ALA A 135 -44.94 -2.24 -63.92
CA ALA A 135 -46.16 -2.68 -64.60
C ALA A 135 -46.67 -4.04 -64.08
N MET A 136 -45.76 -4.98 -63.79
CA MET A 136 -46.13 -6.27 -63.19
C MET A 136 -46.70 -6.13 -61.79
N LEU A 137 -46.11 -5.27 -60.95
CA LEU A 137 -46.56 -5.01 -59.60
C LEU A 137 -47.93 -4.30 -59.59
N GLN A 138 -48.12 -3.28 -60.44
CA GLN A 138 -49.41 -2.60 -60.58
C GLN A 138 -50.50 -3.58 -61.02
N ALA A 139 -50.23 -4.39 -62.05
CA ALA A 139 -51.18 -5.41 -62.49
C ALA A 139 -51.50 -6.45 -61.40
N TRP A 140 -50.54 -6.76 -60.51
CA TRP A 140 -50.78 -7.63 -59.36
C TRP A 140 -51.65 -6.94 -58.30
N ILE A 141 -51.39 -5.66 -57.99
CA ILE A 141 -52.17 -4.86 -57.05
C ILE A 141 -53.62 -4.74 -57.53
N ASP A 142 -53.83 -4.42 -58.81
CA ASP A 142 -55.17 -4.21 -59.38
C ASP A 142 -56.00 -5.49 -59.50
N ARG A 143 -55.35 -6.65 -59.62
CA ARG A 143 -56.02 -7.97 -59.70
C ARG A 143 -56.19 -8.65 -58.35
N SER A 144 -55.64 -8.07 -57.28
CA SER A 144 -55.73 -8.68 -55.96
C SER A 144 -57.15 -8.57 -55.42
N TYR A 145 -57.70 -9.68 -54.91
CA TYR A 145 -58.99 -9.72 -54.21
C TYR A 145 -58.87 -9.36 -52.73
N ASP A 146 -57.66 -9.04 -52.25
CA ASP A 146 -57.45 -8.60 -50.88
C ASP A 146 -57.97 -7.18 -50.67
N PHE A 147 -58.55 -6.93 -49.50
CA PHE A 147 -59.12 -5.64 -49.13
C PHE A 147 -58.08 -4.48 -49.13
N LEU A 148 -56.80 -4.77 -48.90
CA LEU A 148 -55.70 -3.78 -48.86
C LEU A 148 -54.39 -4.35 -49.45
N PRO A 149 -54.21 -4.35 -50.79
CA PRO A 149 -53.02 -4.92 -51.43
C PRO A 149 -51.73 -4.15 -51.11
N LEU A 150 -51.80 -2.81 -50.97
CA LEU A 150 -50.63 -1.99 -50.59
C LEU A 150 -50.18 -2.26 -49.15
N ARG A 151 -51.12 -2.53 -48.25
CA ARG A 151 -50.81 -2.98 -46.88
C ARG A 151 -49.99 -4.26 -46.89
N ARG A 152 -50.33 -5.23 -47.75
CA ARG A 152 -49.55 -6.48 -47.89
C ARG A 152 -48.14 -6.23 -48.44
N VAL A 153 -47.99 -5.31 -49.40
CA VAL A 153 -46.67 -4.91 -49.91
C VAL A 153 -45.82 -4.36 -48.77
N ALA A 154 -46.36 -3.43 -47.98
CA ALA A 154 -45.65 -2.81 -46.87
C ALA A 154 -45.29 -3.83 -45.75
N LEU A 155 -46.21 -4.73 -45.38
CA LEU A 155 -45.99 -5.77 -44.35
C LEU A 155 -44.92 -6.80 -44.71
N SER A 156 -44.69 -7.02 -46.00
CA SER A 156 -43.60 -7.90 -46.44
C SER A 156 -42.22 -7.23 -46.33
N GLY A 157 -42.18 -5.92 -46.05
CA GLY A 157 -40.96 -5.15 -45.78
C GLY A 157 -40.56 -5.19 -44.31
N ARG A 158 -39.29 -4.89 -44.04
CA ARG A 158 -38.72 -4.86 -42.68
C ARG A 158 -38.34 -3.45 -42.22
N GLY A 159 -38.91 -2.42 -42.84
CA GLY A 159 -38.50 -1.01 -42.64
C GLY A 159 -37.19 -0.66 -43.36
N GLU A 160 -36.95 -1.31 -44.50
CA GLU A 160 -35.81 -1.05 -45.39
C GLU A 160 -35.96 0.33 -46.06
N GLN A 161 -34.85 1.04 -46.27
CA GLN A 161 -34.86 2.34 -46.93
C GLN A 161 -35.21 2.22 -48.42
N PHE A 162 -36.05 3.13 -48.92
CA PHE A 162 -36.37 3.25 -50.34
C PHE A 162 -36.54 4.72 -50.76
N ASP A 163 -36.58 4.96 -52.07
CA ASP A 163 -36.81 6.29 -52.67
C ASP A 163 -38.30 6.66 -52.59
N GLY A 164 -38.64 7.54 -51.65
CA GLY A 164 -40.02 8.01 -51.43
C GLY A 164 -40.60 8.75 -52.65
N ALA A 165 -39.78 9.52 -53.37
CA ALA A 165 -40.23 10.29 -54.53
C ALA A 165 -40.53 9.38 -55.74
N ALA A 166 -39.71 8.33 -55.95
CA ALA A 166 -40.03 7.28 -56.92
C ALA A 166 -41.29 6.50 -56.52
N ALA A 167 -41.45 6.20 -55.24
CA ALA A 167 -42.61 5.50 -54.72
C ALA A 167 -43.92 6.29 -54.89
N ARG A 168 -43.90 7.59 -54.59
CA ARG A 168 -45.04 8.50 -54.82
C ARG A 168 -45.45 8.52 -56.29
N ARG A 169 -44.48 8.53 -57.21
CA ARG A 169 -44.74 8.47 -58.66
C ARG A 169 -45.38 7.13 -59.06
N LEU A 170 -44.89 6.02 -58.52
CA LEU A 170 -45.42 4.69 -58.82
C LEU A 170 -46.88 4.52 -58.32
N LEU A 171 -47.21 5.13 -57.18
CA LEU A 171 -48.49 5.00 -56.48
C LEU A 171 -49.40 6.23 -56.62
N SER A 172 -49.16 7.09 -57.60
CA SER A 172 -49.85 8.39 -57.74
C SER A 172 -51.38 8.30 -57.82
N HIS A 173 -51.91 7.18 -58.32
CA HIS A 173 -53.34 6.91 -58.49
C HIS A 173 -53.99 6.26 -57.24
N ARG A 174 -53.20 5.95 -56.21
CA ARG A 174 -53.65 5.30 -54.96
C ARG A 174 -53.19 6.08 -53.72
N LEU A 175 -52.88 7.37 -53.85
CA LEU A 175 -52.39 8.17 -52.72
C LEU A 175 -53.41 8.28 -51.57
N ASP A 176 -54.71 8.21 -51.83
CA ASP A 176 -55.72 8.17 -50.77
C ASP A 176 -55.62 6.89 -49.93
N GLU A 177 -55.43 5.72 -50.57
CA GLU A 177 -55.16 4.43 -49.89
C GLU A 177 -53.87 4.53 -49.05
N VAL A 178 -52.82 5.16 -49.59
CA VAL A 178 -51.55 5.37 -48.88
C VAL A 178 -51.71 6.31 -47.67
N ARG A 179 -52.55 7.35 -47.76
CA ARG A 179 -52.82 8.27 -46.65
C ARG A 179 -53.54 7.57 -45.50
N GLU A 180 -54.54 6.73 -45.81
CA GLU A 180 -55.23 5.92 -44.79
C GLU A 180 -54.28 4.99 -44.03
N MET A 181 -53.26 4.46 -44.72
CA MET A 181 -52.23 3.59 -44.15
C MET A 181 -51.33 4.28 -43.11
N VAL A 182 -51.32 5.62 -43.00
CA VAL A 182 -50.60 6.34 -41.92
C VAL A 182 -51.21 6.01 -40.55
N GLY A 183 -52.50 5.68 -40.49
CA GLY A 183 -53.17 5.26 -39.26
C GLY A 183 -53.12 3.77 -38.95
N ASP A 184 -52.39 2.96 -39.73
CA ASP A 184 -52.39 1.50 -39.58
C ASP A 184 -51.78 1.06 -38.23
N PRO A 185 -52.31 0.01 -37.57
CA PRO A 185 -51.71 -0.52 -36.34
C PRO A 185 -50.26 -1.01 -36.53
N GLU A 186 -49.90 -1.46 -37.73
CA GLU A 186 -48.57 -2.03 -38.02
C GLU A 186 -47.58 -0.94 -38.46
N TRP A 187 -46.47 -0.82 -37.74
CA TRP A 187 -45.47 0.22 -38.01
C TRP A 187 -44.80 0.15 -39.40
N PRO A 188 -44.56 -1.02 -40.04
CA PRO A 188 -43.98 -1.05 -41.38
C PRO A 188 -44.89 -0.40 -42.42
N VAL A 189 -46.20 -0.49 -42.19
CA VAL A 189 -47.25 0.11 -43.03
C VAL A 189 -47.23 1.63 -42.86
N ARG A 190 -47.19 2.13 -41.62
CA ARG A 190 -47.07 3.57 -41.35
C ARG A 190 -45.77 4.17 -41.88
N TYR A 191 -44.64 3.48 -41.69
CA TYR A 191 -43.34 3.88 -42.25
C TYR A 191 -43.39 3.97 -43.77
N PHE A 192 -43.92 2.94 -44.43
CA PHE A 192 -44.09 2.93 -45.88
C PHE A 192 -44.96 4.10 -46.34
N ALA A 193 -46.12 4.29 -45.71
CA ALA A 193 -47.06 5.36 -46.03
C ALA A 193 -46.44 6.74 -45.85
N ALA A 194 -45.88 7.03 -44.67
CA ALA A 194 -45.19 8.28 -44.36
C ALA A 194 -44.09 8.57 -45.39
N LYS A 195 -43.27 7.57 -45.71
CA LYS A 195 -42.17 7.74 -46.67
C LYS A 195 -42.63 8.01 -48.11
N VAL A 196 -43.78 7.48 -48.52
CA VAL A 196 -44.38 7.77 -49.83
C VAL A 196 -44.95 9.19 -49.89
N ILE A 197 -45.68 9.61 -48.84
CA ILE A 197 -46.37 10.90 -48.84
C ILE A 197 -45.46 12.09 -48.47
N LEU A 198 -44.24 11.84 -47.98
CA LEU A 198 -43.22 12.89 -47.73
C LEU A 198 -43.00 13.84 -48.91
N HIS A 199 -43.18 13.35 -50.14
CA HIS A 199 -43.00 14.13 -51.37
C HIS A 199 -44.33 14.55 -52.02
N ASP A 200 -45.43 14.45 -51.29
CA ASP A 200 -46.76 14.82 -51.76
C ASP A 200 -47.14 16.23 -51.31
N ALA A 201 -47.56 17.09 -52.25
CA ALA A 201 -47.85 18.49 -51.99
C ALA A 201 -49.28 18.76 -51.48
N ASP A 202 -50.06 17.72 -51.19
CA ASP A 202 -51.43 17.85 -50.67
C ASP A 202 -51.40 18.22 -49.17
N GLU A 203 -52.15 19.25 -48.77
CA GLU A 203 -52.23 19.67 -47.36
C GLU A 203 -52.66 18.53 -46.41
N ARG A 204 -53.46 17.57 -46.89
CA ARG A 204 -53.87 16.40 -46.10
C ARG A 204 -52.67 15.52 -45.75
N SER A 205 -51.75 15.34 -46.70
CA SER A 205 -50.50 14.60 -46.50
C SER A 205 -49.59 15.30 -45.50
N GLU A 206 -49.46 16.63 -45.60
CA GLU A 206 -48.67 17.43 -44.65
C GLU A 206 -49.21 17.31 -43.22
N ARG A 207 -50.53 17.44 -43.01
CA ARG A 207 -51.17 17.28 -41.69
C ARG A 207 -50.93 15.88 -41.09
N MET A 208 -50.95 14.84 -41.92
CA MET A 208 -50.64 13.47 -41.48
C MET A 208 -49.15 13.27 -41.16
N LEU A 209 -48.24 13.92 -41.90
CA LEU A 209 -46.81 13.86 -41.61
C LEU A 209 -46.46 14.57 -40.29
N TRP A 210 -47.18 15.62 -39.91
CA TRP A 210 -47.03 16.24 -38.60
C TRP A 210 -47.35 15.28 -37.44
N THR A 211 -48.37 14.42 -37.58
CA THR A 211 -48.68 13.43 -36.53
C THR A 211 -47.60 12.34 -36.41
N CYS A 212 -46.84 12.09 -37.49
CA CYS A 212 -45.76 11.12 -37.52
C CYS A 212 -44.56 11.51 -36.63
N PHE A 213 -44.43 12.77 -36.22
CA PHE A 213 -43.41 13.19 -35.23
C PHE A 213 -43.67 12.57 -33.85
N ALA A 214 -44.91 12.20 -33.53
CA ALA A 214 -45.29 11.53 -32.29
C ALA A 214 -45.61 10.04 -32.48
N ASP A 215 -45.21 9.42 -33.61
CA ASP A 215 -45.50 8.01 -33.89
C ASP A 215 -44.89 7.09 -32.82
N ALA A 216 -45.60 6.02 -32.44
CA ALA A 216 -45.09 5.04 -31.48
C ALA A 216 -43.76 4.39 -31.90
N HIS A 217 -43.53 4.22 -33.22
CA HIS A 217 -42.34 3.57 -33.75
C HIS A 217 -41.26 4.56 -34.21
N HIS A 218 -40.07 4.44 -33.64
CA HIS A 218 -38.93 5.34 -33.87
C HIS A 218 -38.54 5.52 -35.34
N GLN A 219 -38.68 4.48 -36.17
CA GLN A 219 -38.30 4.57 -37.59
C GLN A 219 -39.14 5.58 -38.37
N VAL A 220 -40.42 5.75 -37.99
CA VAL A 220 -41.32 6.73 -38.61
C VAL A 220 -40.86 8.14 -38.20
N ARG A 221 -40.70 8.38 -36.89
CA ARG A 221 -40.21 9.65 -36.33
C ARG A 221 -38.86 10.06 -36.91
N ARG A 222 -37.90 9.12 -37.00
CA ARG A 222 -36.58 9.35 -37.61
C ARG A 222 -36.69 9.78 -39.07
N THR A 223 -37.62 9.20 -39.82
CA THR A 223 -37.79 9.48 -41.25
C THR A 223 -38.37 10.86 -41.48
N VAL A 224 -39.39 11.25 -40.71
CA VAL A 224 -39.92 12.62 -40.79
C VAL A 224 -38.91 13.65 -40.27
N ALA A 225 -38.15 13.35 -39.22
CA ALA A 225 -37.08 14.23 -38.75
C ALA A 225 -35.96 14.43 -39.80
N ALA A 226 -35.74 13.44 -40.67
CA ALA A 226 -34.71 13.50 -41.71
C ALA A 226 -35.16 14.25 -42.97
N GLU A 227 -36.35 13.92 -43.47
CA GLU A 227 -36.75 14.22 -44.86
C GLU A 227 -37.93 15.21 -44.94
N PHE A 228 -38.72 15.41 -43.88
CA PHE A 228 -39.90 16.27 -43.93
C PHE A 228 -39.53 17.74 -44.12
N SER A 229 -40.31 18.42 -44.96
CA SER A 229 -40.20 19.84 -45.24
C SER A 229 -41.58 20.48 -45.14
N SER A 230 -41.67 21.59 -44.42
CA SER A 230 -42.88 22.42 -44.33
C SER A 230 -42.52 23.88 -44.63
N ALA A 231 -43.50 24.64 -45.12
CA ALA A 231 -43.38 26.10 -45.25
C ALA A 231 -43.27 26.77 -43.86
N ASP A 232 -43.85 26.16 -42.81
CA ASP A 232 -43.73 26.62 -41.44
C ASP A 232 -42.40 26.14 -40.82
N ARG A 233 -41.36 26.93 -41.06
CA ARG A 233 -40.01 26.65 -40.55
C ARG A 233 -39.92 26.72 -39.02
N ASP A 234 -40.78 27.50 -38.37
CA ASP A 234 -40.75 27.67 -36.92
C ASP A 234 -41.37 26.47 -36.22
N ALA A 235 -42.51 25.97 -36.71
CA ALA A 235 -43.10 24.72 -36.26
C ALA A 235 -42.16 23.53 -36.49
N LEU A 236 -41.46 23.50 -37.64
CA LEU A 236 -40.52 22.42 -37.96
C LEU A 236 -39.32 22.42 -37.02
N TYR A 237 -38.76 23.59 -36.73
CA TYR A 237 -37.70 23.72 -35.74
C TYR A 237 -38.17 23.26 -34.36
N ALA A 238 -39.35 23.68 -33.92
CA ALA A 238 -39.89 23.29 -32.61
C ALA A 238 -40.08 21.77 -32.50
N ALA A 239 -40.62 21.11 -33.54
CA ALA A 239 -40.80 19.66 -33.56
C ALA A 239 -39.46 18.90 -33.58
N LEU A 240 -38.47 19.37 -34.34
CA LEU A 240 -37.13 18.79 -34.35
C LEU A 240 -36.43 18.99 -33.00
N HIS A 241 -36.58 20.17 -32.39
CA HIS A 241 -36.00 20.47 -31.08
C HIS A 241 -36.62 19.63 -29.97
N ASP A 242 -37.93 19.40 -30.03
CA ASP A 242 -38.63 18.48 -29.14
C ASP A 242 -38.11 17.05 -29.28
N LEU A 243 -37.99 16.53 -30.51
CA LEU A 243 -37.39 15.23 -30.75
C LEU A 243 -35.95 15.14 -30.25
N TYR A 244 -35.16 16.20 -30.42
CA TYR A 244 -33.78 16.25 -29.95
C TYR A 244 -33.66 16.12 -28.44
N LEU A 245 -34.54 16.78 -27.67
CA LEU A 245 -34.47 16.81 -26.21
C LEU A 245 -35.27 15.70 -25.52
N HIS A 246 -36.37 15.24 -26.12
CA HIS A 246 -37.36 14.39 -25.44
C HIS A 246 -37.53 12.99 -26.04
N ASP A 247 -37.07 12.74 -27.27
CA ASP A 247 -37.23 11.40 -27.85
C ASP A 247 -36.38 10.38 -27.10
N PRO A 248 -36.93 9.24 -26.67
CA PRO A 248 -36.17 8.22 -25.93
C PRO A 248 -35.14 7.48 -26.80
N VAL A 249 -35.25 7.52 -28.14
CA VAL A 249 -34.39 6.78 -29.07
C VAL A 249 -33.27 7.68 -29.60
N PHE A 250 -32.03 7.31 -29.28
CA PHE A 250 -30.81 8.02 -29.69
C PHE A 250 -30.74 8.34 -31.19
N GLU A 251 -31.09 7.38 -32.05
CA GLU A 251 -31.05 7.58 -33.51
C GLU A 251 -32.02 8.66 -34.01
N VAL A 252 -33.16 8.84 -33.33
CA VAL A 252 -34.12 9.92 -33.67
C VAL A 252 -33.55 11.26 -33.22
N ARG A 253 -33.05 11.34 -31.98
CA ARG A 253 -32.40 12.55 -31.44
C ARG A 253 -31.22 13.00 -32.30
N ARG A 254 -30.35 12.06 -32.67
CA ARG A 254 -29.18 12.30 -33.53
C ARG A 254 -29.59 12.84 -34.90
N GLN A 255 -30.62 12.26 -35.51
CA GLN A 255 -31.14 12.71 -36.79
C GLN A 255 -31.73 14.13 -36.69
N ALA A 256 -32.53 14.40 -35.67
CA ALA A 256 -33.08 15.72 -35.41
C ALA A 256 -31.97 16.76 -35.17
N ARG A 257 -30.97 16.44 -34.33
CA ARG A 257 -29.80 17.28 -34.08
C ARG A 257 -29.01 17.58 -35.35
N THR A 258 -28.80 16.57 -36.20
CA THR A 258 -28.12 16.72 -37.50
C THR A 258 -28.90 17.69 -38.39
N ARG A 259 -30.22 17.52 -38.47
CA ARG A 259 -31.12 18.39 -39.25
C ARG A 259 -31.14 19.82 -38.73
N ILE A 260 -31.18 20.01 -37.40
CA ILE A 260 -31.10 21.32 -36.76
C ILE A 260 -29.76 22.00 -37.11
N SER A 261 -28.65 21.26 -37.06
CA SER A 261 -27.32 21.79 -37.37
C SER A 261 -27.17 22.20 -38.83
N SER A 262 -27.82 21.49 -39.76
CA SER A 262 -27.74 21.82 -41.19
C SER A 262 -28.67 22.96 -41.59
N ASP A 263 -29.91 22.94 -41.11
CA ASP A 263 -30.98 23.80 -41.63
C ASP A 263 -31.24 25.04 -40.76
N PHE A 264 -30.81 25.00 -39.49
CA PHE A 264 -31.14 26.02 -38.47
C PHE A 264 -29.91 26.39 -37.62
N ALA A 265 -28.71 26.36 -38.22
CA ALA A 265 -27.44 26.64 -37.53
C ALA A 265 -27.42 28.03 -36.85
N ASP A 266 -28.11 29.01 -37.41
CA ASP A 266 -28.25 30.37 -36.90
C ASP A 266 -29.06 30.46 -35.59
N ARG A 267 -29.90 29.45 -35.32
CA ARG A 267 -30.84 29.45 -34.19
C ARG A 267 -30.42 28.52 -33.05
N PHE A 268 -29.55 27.56 -33.32
CA PHE A 268 -29.22 26.53 -32.35
C PHE A 268 -28.18 27.01 -31.32
N ARG A 269 -28.58 27.08 -30.05
CA ARG A 269 -27.67 27.24 -28.90
C ARG A 269 -28.11 26.33 -27.76
N VAL A 270 -27.20 25.54 -27.21
CA VAL A 270 -27.48 24.73 -26.02
C VAL A 270 -27.42 25.64 -24.79
N ASN A 271 -28.57 26.06 -24.28
CA ASN A 271 -28.60 26.76 -22.99
C ASN A 271 -28.62 25.75 -21.82
N ALA A 272 -27.44 25.26 -21.47
CA ALA A 272 -27.25 24.25 -20.41
C ALA A 272 -27.76 24.67 -19.01
N ALA A 273 -28.17 25.93 -18.80
CA ALA A 273 -28.71 26.39 -17.53
C ALA A 273 -30.19 26.01 -17.31
N ASP A 274 -30.95 25.79 -18.40
CA ASP A 274 -32.40 25.68 -18.34
C ASP A 274 -32.91 24.25 -18.60
N LEU A 275 -31.99 23.30 -18.84
CA LEU A 275 -32.33 21.90 -19.14
C LEU A 275 -32.59 21.09 -17.87
N SER A 276 -33.64 20.28 -17.89
CA SER A 276 -33.83 19.19 -16.92
C SER A 276 -32.72 18.14 -17.04
N GLU A 277 -32.62 17.23 -16.07
CA GLU A 277 -31.56 16.20 -16.08
C GLU A 277 -31.63 15.30 -17.33
N ILE A 278 -32.83 14.89 -17.77
CA ILE A 278 -33.01 14.03 -18.94
C ILE A 278 -32.64 14.78 -20.23
N GLU A 279 -33.09 16.04 -20.36
CA GLU A 279 -32.77 16.88 -21.52
C GLU A 279 -31.26 17.16 -21.60
N ALA A 280 -30.62 17.42 -20.45
CA ALA A 280 -29.18 17.59 -20.36
C ALA A 280 -28.44 16.33 -20.78
N TYR A 281 -28.87 15.14 -20.31
CA TYR A 281 -28.28 13.87 -20.72
C TYR A 281 -28.33 13.68 -22.25
N HIS A 282 -29.50 13.88 -22.84
CA HIS A 282 -29.69 13.76 -24.30
C HIS A 282 -28.87 14.78 -25.09
N ALA A 283 -28.74 16.01 -24.59
CA ALA A 283 -27.92 17.04 -25.21
C ALA A 283 -26.42 16.69 -25.17
N ILE A 284 -25.93 16.18 -24.03
CA ILE A 284 -24.51 15.84 -23.84
C ILE A 284 -24.09 14.68 -24.75
N GLU A 285 -24.95 13.67 -24.94
CA GLU A 285 -24.68 12.52 -25.84
C GLU A 285 -24.44 12.93 -27.30
N LEU A 286 -24.91 14.12 -27.71
CA LEU A 286 -24.90 14.59 -29.10
C LEU A 286 -24.00 15.82 -29.31
N LEU A 287 -23.10 16.10 -28.38
CA LEU A 287 -22.07 17.14 -28.51
C LEU A 287 -21.07 16.80 -29.62
N HIS A 288 -20.62 17.82 -30.36
CA HIS A 288 -19.69 17.66 -31.47
C HIS A 288 -18.22 17.78 -31.02
N PRO A 289 -17.35 16.77 -31.22
CA PRO A 289 -16.00 16.75 -30.65
C PRO A 289 -15.10 17.95 -31.04
N ASP A 290 -15.32 18.51 -32.23
CA ASP A 290 -14.55 19.64 -32.75
C ASP A 290 -15.12 21.03 -32.35
N SER A 291 -16.23 21.09 -31.63
CA SER A 291 -16.87 22.35 -31.23
C SER A 291 -16.34 22.83 -29.88
N SER A 292 -15.73 24.03 -29.87
CA SER A 292 -15.25 24.66 -28.62
C SER A 292 -16.39 25.04 -27.67
N GLU A 293 -17.57 25.36 -28.21
CA GLU A 293 -18.76 25.64 -27.40
C GLU A 293 -19.24 24.36 -26.71
N ASP A 294 -19.27 23.23 -27.42
CA ASP A 294 -19.66 21.93 -26.88
C ASP A 294 -18.65 21.42 -25.84
N GLU A 295 -17.35 21.65 -26.06
CA GLU A 295 -16.31 21.36 -25.06
C GLU A 295 -16.56 22.12 -23.75
N ASN A 296 -16.96 23.40 -23.82
CA ASN A 296 -17.30 24.20 -22.64
C ASN A 296 -18.55 23.67 -21.92
N VAL A 297 -19.57 23.25 -22.66
CA VAL A 297 -20.77 22.61 -22.10
C VAL A 297 -20.39 21.31 -21.39
N ALA A 298 -19.56 20.48 -22.00
CA ALA A 298 -19.09 19.24 -21.39
C ALA A 298 -18.29 19.50 -20.10
N PHE A 299 -17.40 20.50 -20.05
CA PHE A 299 -16.69 20.85 -18.80
C PHE A 299 -17.62 21.32 -17.68
N ARG A 300 -18.72 22.01 -18.01
CA ARG A 300 -19.73 22.40 -17.03
C ARG A 300 -20.39 21.18 -16.40
N TYR A 301 -20.76 20.18 -17.20
CA TYR A 301 -21.39 18.95 -16.70
C TYR A 301 -20.39 17.95 -16.08
N LEU A 302 -19.10 18.03 -16.43
CA LEU A 302 -18.06 17.26 -15.75
C LEU A 302 -17.98 17.59 -14.25
N GLY A 303 -18.16 18.87 -13.89
CA GLY A 303 -18.20 19.33 -12.51
C GLY A 303 -19.54 19.11 -11.80
N HIS A 304 -20.56 18.57 -12.48
CA HIS A 304 -21.90 18.40 -11.93
C HIS A 304 -21.97 17.25 -10.92
N LYS A 305 -22.89 17.31 -9.95
CA LYS A 305 -23.03 16.29 -8.90
C LYS A 305 -23.67 14.99 -9.39
N ASN A 306 -24.52 15.07 -10.42
CA ASN A 306 -25.17 13.91 -11.02
C ASN A 306 -24.18 13.12 -11.91
N LEU A 307 -23.92 11.86 -11.55
CA LEU A 307 -22.99 10.98 -12.25
C LEU A 307 -23.49 10.56 -13.65
N GLU A 308 -24.81 10.51 -13.85
CA GLU A 308 -25.42 10.15 -15.14
C GLU A 308 -25.11 11.21 -16.21
N LEU A 309 -25.03 12.48 -15.82
CA LEU A 309 -24.62 13.57 -16.71
C LEU A 309 -23.10 13.65 -16.88
N ARG A 310 -22.36 13.24 -15.85
CA ARG A 310 -20.91 13.33 -15.82
C ARG A 310 -20.24 12.33 -16.76
N LEU A 311 -20.77 11.10 -16.85
CA LEU A 311 -20.23 10.06 -17.73
C LEU A 311 -20.18 10.45 -19.22
N PRO A 312 -21.29 10.86 -19.87
CA PRO A 312 -21.26 11.25 -21.27
C PRO A 312 -20.40 12.52 -21.48
N ALA A 313 -20.41 13.46 -20.53
CA ALA A 313 -19.56 14.65 -20.59
C ALA A 313 -18.05 14.30 -20.53
N ALA A 314 -17.65 13.43 -19.61
CA ALA A 314 -16.27 12.96 -19.49
C ALA A 314 -15.84 12.17 -20.74
N THR A 315 -16.72 11.33 -21.27
CA THR A 315 -16.48 10.53 -22.49
C THR A 315 -16.23 11.45 -23.68
N HIS A 316 -17.08 12.47 -23.87
CA HIS A 316 -16.90 13.47 -24.91
C HIS A 316 -15.56 14.22 -24.78
N LEU A 317 -15.21 14.69 -23.58
CA LEU A 317 -13.95 15.39 -23.33
C LEU A 317 -12.70 14.51 -23.51
N GLN A 318 -12.83 13.19 -23.31
CA GLN A 318 -11.79 12.21 -23.61
C GLN A 318 -11.62 12.07 -25.13
N GLU A 319 -12.71 11.93 -25.87
CA GLU A 319 -12.71 11.76 -27.33
C GLU A 319 -12.19 13.01 -28.06
N SER A 320 -12.57 14.21 -27.60
CA SER A 320 -12.05 15.48 -28.14
C SER A 320 -10.58 15.75 -27.76
N GLY A 321 -10.02 14.95 -26.85
CA GLY A 321 -8.66 15.11 -26.32
C GLY A 321 -8.51 16.25 -25.30
N ALA A 322 -9.59 16.90 -24.87
CA ALA A 322 -9.59 18.01 -23.93
C ALA A 322 -8.97 17.62 -22.58
N LEU A 323 -9.30 16.44 -22.04
CA LEU A 323 -8.72 15.95 -20.78
C LEU A 323 -7.20 15.76 -20.88
N THR A 324 -6.72 15.27 -22.03
CA THR A 324 -5.27 15.09 -22.28
C THR A 324 -4.56 16.44 -22.39
N ARG A 325 -5.17 17.42 -23.10
CA ARG A 325 -4.65 18.79 -23.18
C ARG A 325 -4.60 19.45 -21.80
N MET A 326 -5.64 19.28 -20.99
CA MET A 326 -5.70 19.78 -19.62
C MET A 326 -4.57 19.18 -18.80
N LEU A 327 -4.44 17.86 -18.73
CA LEU A 327 -3.38 17.19 -17.98
C LEU A 327 -1.99 17.70 -18.37
N ARG A 328 -1.70 17.87 -19.67
CA ARG A 328 -0.38 18.32 -20.17
C ARG A 328 -0.03 19.77 -19.88
N ARG A 329 -1.00 20.63 -19.58
CA ARG A 329 -0.79 22.07 -19.34
C ARG A 329 -0.62 22.42 -17.86
N VAL A 330 -0.99 21.52 -16.96
CA VAL A 330 -0.90 21.72 -15.51
C VAL A 330 0.54 22.04 -15.08
N ASN A 331 0.71 23.07 -14.26
CA ASN A 331 2.01 23.47 -13.70
C ASN A 331 1.91 23.57 -12.17
N LEU A 332 2.98 23.21 -11.45
CA LEU A 332 3.07 23.35 -9.99
C LEU A 332 3.13 24.81 -9.51
N GLY A 333 3.55 25.74 -10.39
CA GLY A 333 3.66 27.16 -10.05
C GLY A 333 2.31 27.87 -9.87
N ASP A 334 1.23 27.35 -10.45
CA ASP A 334 -0.13 27.87 -10.31
C ASP A 334 -0.98 26.90 -9.50
N ARG A 335 -1.08 27.18 -8.20
CA ARG A 335 -1.80 26.31 -7.27
C ARG A 335 -3.29 26.23 -7.56
N GLU A 336 -3.91 27.34 -7.97
CA GLU A 336 -5.36 27.37 -8.24
C GLU A 336 -5.70 26.58 -9.50
N ASP A 337 -4.89 26.73 -10.56
CA ASP A 337 -5.06 25.94 -11.79
C ASP A 337 -4.79 24.45 -11.54
N PHE A 338 -3.74 24.11 -10.77
CA PHE A 338 -3.46 22.72 -10.38
C PHE A 338 -4.63 22.09 -9.63
N GLU A 339 -5.15 22.75 -8.59
CA GLU A 339 -6.27 22.25 -7.79
C GLU A 339 -7.56 22.15 -8.61
N ARG A 340 -7.78 23.06 -9.58
CA ARG A 340 -8.90 22.99 -10.52
C ARG A 340 -8.77 21.79 -11.46
N ALA A 341 -7.61 21.62 -12.09
CA ALA A 341 -7.36 20.52 -13.01
C ALA A 341 -7.44 19.16 -12.29
N GLU A 342 -6.88 19.05 -11.08
CA GLU A 342 -6.99 17.84 -10.26
C GLU A 342 -8.45 17.47 -10.00
N ARG A 343 -9.28 18.46 -9.62
CA ARG A 343 -10.70 18.23 -9.33
C ARG A 343 -11.48 17.74 -10.54
N LEU A 344 -11.27 18.35 -11.71
CA LEU A 344 -11.97 17.98 -12.95
C LEU A 344 -11.50 16.63 -13.49
N LEU A 345 -10.20 16.37 -13.53
CA LEU A 345 -9.66 15.09 -13.99
C LEU A 345 -10.02 13.94 -13.04
N ARG A 346 -10.08 14.21 -11.73
CA ARG A 346 -10.63 13.25 -10.75
C ARG A 346 -12.12 12.99 -10.99
N ALA A 347 -12.92 14.01 -11.30
CA ALA A 347 -14.33 13.85 -11.63
C ALA A 347 -14.54 12.96 -12.88
N ALA A 348 -13.67 13.07 -13.90
CA ALA A 348 -13.67 12.15 -15.05
C ALA A 348 -13.33 10.70 -14.62
N CYS A 349 -12.33 10.55 -13.74
CA CYS A 349 -11.94 9.23 -13.22
C CYS A 349 -13.04 8.58 -12.37
N GLU A 350 -13.85 9.36 -11.64
CA GLU A 350 -14.96 8.85 -10.82
C GLU A 350 -16.02 8.10 -11.64
N VAL A 351 -16.18 8.45 -12.92
CA VAL A 351 -17.07 7.77 -13.86
C VAL A 351 -16.34 6.78 -14.79
N GLY A 352 -15.10 6.41 -14.44
CA GLY A 352 -14.32 5.40 -15.18
C GLY A 352 -13.62 5.92 -16.44
N VAL A 353 -13.68 7.22 -16.74
CA VAL A 353 -13.01 7.80 -17.90
C VAL A 353 -11.60 8.24 -17.51
N ALA A 354 -10.60 7.46 -17.92
CA ALA A 354 -9.20 7.69 -17.54
C ALA A 354 -8.19 7.46 -18.69
N GLY A 355 -8.66 7.36 -19.95
CA GLY A 355 -7.79 7.13 -21.11
C GLY A 355 -6.72 8.21 -21.32
N PHE A 356 -6.97 9.43 -20.85
CA PHE A 356 -6.01 10.54 -20.87
C PHE A 356 -4.75 10.27 -20.04
N LEU A 357 -4.78 9.33 -19.09
CA LEU A 357 -3.61 8.94 -18.30
C LEU A 357 -2.63 8.04 -19.08
N ASP A 358 -3.03 7.45 -20.20
CA ASP A 358 -2.15 6.67 -21.08
C ASP A 358 -1.21 7.58 -21.93
N ALA A 359 -1.29 8.90 -21.76
CA ALA A 359 -0.46 9.86 -22.47
C ALA A 359 1.03 9.72 -22.06
N VAL A 360 1.82 9.11 -22.94
CA VAL A 360 3.22 8.72 -22.66
C VAL A 360 4.21 9.89 -22.60
N ASN A 361 3.84 11.13 -22.96
CA ASN A 361 4.77 12.27 -23.00
C ASN A 361 4.38 13.42 -22.07
N LEU A 362 4.45 13.17 -20.76
CA LEU A 362 4.34 14.21 -19.74
C LEU A 362 5.75 14.75 -19.44
N GLU A 363 6.00 16.01 -19.78
CA GLU A 363 7.32 16.64 -19.65
C GLU A 363 7.44 17.53 -18.41
N ASN A 364 6.34 18.08 -17.92
CA ASN A 364 6.35 18.98 -16.77
C ASN A 364 6.06 18.22 -15.46
N GLU A 365 6.56 18.77 -14.34
CA GLU A 365 6.45 18.17 -13.01
C GLU A 365 5.01 18.13 -12.48
N GLY A 366 4.18 19.13 -12.80
CA GLY A 366 2.79 19.22 -12.36
C GLY A 366 1.93 18.10 -12.95
N SER A 367 2.01 17.91 -14.27
CA SER A 367 1.42 16.81 -15.01
C SER A 367 1.89 15.46 -14.49
N LEU A 368 3.18 15.28 -14.22
CA LEU A 368 3.71 14.02 -13.68
C LEU A 368 3.15 13.72 -12.30
N LEU A 369 3.15 14.70 -11.39
CA LEU A 369 2.59 14.55 -10.04
C LEU A 369 1.09 14.22 -10.11
N LEU A 370 0.33 14.96 -10.91
CA LEU A 370 -1.11 14.76 -11.03
C LEU A 370 -1.44 13.39 -11.67
N ALA A 371 -0.72 13.00 -12.72
CA ALA A 371 -0.86 11.67 -13.31
C ALA A 371 -0.57 10.57 -12.29
N ALA A 372 0.50 10.72 -11.49
CA ALA A 372 0.83 9.75 -10.44
C ALA A 372 -0.28 9.65 -9.38
N ARG A 373 -0.83 10.78 -8.91
CA ARG A 373 -1.95 10.82 -7.95
C ARG A 373 -3.20 10.10 -8.49
N LEU A 374 -3.57 10.35 -9.75
CA LEU A 374 -4.75 9.74 -10.37
C LEU A 374 -4.55 8.25 -10.69
N LEU A 375 -3.35 7.88 -11.17
CA LEU A 375 -2.99 6.49 -11.47
C LEU A 375 -3.00 5.59 -10.23
N GLY A 376 -2.88 6.16 -9.03
CA GLY A 376 -3.01 5.44 -7.77
C GLY A 376 -4.39 4.79 -7.58
N SER A 377 -5.44 5.31 -8.23
CA SER A 377 -6.82 4.78 -8.11
C SER A 377 -7.42 4.28 -9.43
N VAL A 378 -7.19 4.94 -10.57
CA VAL A 378 -7.88 4.66 -11.86
C VAL A 378 -6.88 4.69 -13.03
N GLY A 379 -7.25 4.15 -14.20
CA GLY A 379 -6.42 4.16 -15.42
C GLY A 379 -5.64 2.87 -15.66
N SER A 380 -4.84 2.79 -16.73
CA SER A 380 -4.08 1.57 -17.06
C SER A 380 -2.90 1.35 -16.12
N ALA A 381 -2.71 0.11 -15.63
CA ALA A 381 -1.51 -0.24 -14.86
C ALA A 381 -0.22 -0.09 -15.69
N ARG A 382 -0.31 -0.16 -17.02
CA ARG A 382 0.84 0.05 -17.92
C ARG A 382 1.38 1.48 -17.89
N ALA A 383 0.55 2.46 -17.54
CA ALA A 383 0.96 3.86 -17.42
C ALA A 383 1.72 4.16 -16.12
N VAL A 384 1.69 3.26 -15.13
CA VAL A 384 2.38 3.45 -13.84
C VAL A 384 3.90 3.49 -14.01
N TYR A 385 4.47 2.53 -14.75
CA TYR A 385 5.92 2.45 -14.97
C TYR A 385 6.51 3.73 -15.60
N PRO A 386 6.04 4.23 -16.76
CA PRO A 386 6.66 5.40 -17.40
C PRO A 386 6.53 6.67 -16.55
N VAL A 387 5.44 6.84 -15.81
CA VAL A 387 5.26 7.99 -14.89
C VAL A 387 6.21 7.87 -13.70
N ALA A 388 6.26 6.70 -13.06
CA ALA A 388 7.16 6.46 -11.93
C ALA A 388 8.64 6.60 -12.33
N GLN A 389 9.02 6.08 -13.50
CA GLN A 389 10.38 6.18 -14.04
C GLN A 389 10.84 7.63 -14.18
N ARG A 390 9.99 8.50 -14.74
CA ARG A 390 10.30 9.92 -14.91
C ARG A 390 10.41 10.64 -13.57
N ILE A 391 9.46 10.40 -12.66
CA ILE A 391 9.47 11.04 -11.34
C ILE A 391 10.73 10.64 -10.57
N LEU A 392 11.06 9.34 -10.52
CA LEU A 392 12.23 8.85 -9.79
C LEU A 392 13.57 9.29 -10.40
N ALA A 393 13.59 9.78 -11.64
CA ALA A 393 14.77 10.34 -12.29
C ALA A 393 15.03 11.82 -11.93
N LEU A 394 14.09 12.53 -11.30
CA LEU A 394 14.25 13.95 -10.92
C LEU A 394 15.36 14.12 -9.86
N PRO A 395 16.08 15.26 -9.82
CA PRO A 395 17.08 15.51 -8.80
C PRO A 395 16.41 15.62 -7.42
N GLY A 396 16.55 14.62 -6.55
CA GLY A 396 15.73 14.49 -5.34
C GLY A 396 15.99 15.50 -4.22
N ASP A 397 16.74 16.58 -4.42
CA ASP A 397 17.21 17.54 -3.41
C ASP A 397 16.13 18.53 -2.93
N GLN A 398 15.11 18.79 -3.74
CA GLN A 398 14.01 19.71 -3.39
C GLN A 398 12.86 19.01 -2.66
N ALA A 399 12.18 19.75 -1.76
CA ALA A 399 11.03 19.23 -1.00
C ALA A 399 9.87 18.76 -1.91
N VAL A 400 9.65 19.47 -3.03
CA VAL A 400 8.65 19.12 -4.04
C VAL A 400 8.94 17.76 -4.67
N HIS A 401 10.20 17.49 -5.03
CA HIS A 401 10.59 16.19 -5.60
C HIS A 401 10.43 15.04 -4.61
N LEU A 402 10.62 15.27 -3.31
CA LEU A 402 10.35 14.26 -2.28
C LEU A 402 8.87 13.89 -2.19
N GLU A 403 7.95 14.85 -2.33
CA GLU A 403 6.51 14.57 -2.41
C GLU A 403 6.15 13.77 -3.67
N MET A 404 6.75 14.14 -4.81
CA MET A 404 6.55 13.42 -6.06
C MET A 404 7.06 11.98 -5.95
N TYR A 405 8.24 11.77 -5.36
CA TYR A 405 8.79 10.44 -5.10
C TYR A 405 7.85 9.59 -4.24
N ARG A 406 7.34 10.14 -3.13
CA ARG A 406 6.37 9.43 -2.28
C ARG A 406 5.15 9.00 -3.07
N THR A 407 4.60 9.94 -3.85
CA THR A 407 3.43 9.69 -4.69
C THR A 407 3.70 8.60 -5.71
N ALA A 408 4.82 8.65 -6.43
CA ALA A 408 5.21 7.63 -7.40
C ALA A 408 5.37 6.26 -6.76
N LEU A 409 6.04 6.17 -5.60
CA LEU A 409 6.22 4.92 -4.86
C LEU A 409 4.89 4.37 -4.34
N ASP A 410 4.00 5.22 -3.83
CA ASP A 410 2.65 4.81 -3.42
C ASP A 410 1.82 4.30 -4.60
N THR A 411 1.93 4.93 -5.78
CA THR A 411 1.28 4.47 -7.00
C THR A 411 1.84 3.14 -7.48
N VAL A 412 3.16 2.93 -7.45
CA VAL A 412 3.78 1.63 -7.74
C VAL A 412 3.31 0.57 -6.73
N ARG A 413 3.25 0.91 -5.44
CA ARG A 413 2.76 0.02 -4.40
C ARG A 413 1.34 -0.46 -4.70
N LEU A 414 0.44 0.48 -4.96
CA LEU A 414 -0.99 0.22 -5.15
C LEU A 414 -1.31 -0.43 -6.50
N ARG A 415 -0.69 -0.01 -7.60
CA ARG A 415 -1.09 -0.43 -8.98
C ARG A 415 0.05 -0.81 -9.93
N GLY A 416 1.31 -0.78 -9.49
CA GLY A 416 2.46 -1.18 -10.29
C GLY A 416 2.50 -2.64 -10.73
N ALA A 417 3.19 -2.89 -11.83
CA ALA A 417 3.49 -4.21 -12.39
C ALA A 417 4.98 -4.57 -12.22
N GLU A 418 5.41 -5.71 -12.76
CA GLU A 418 6.78 -6.23 -12.60
C GLU A 418 7.87 -5.22 -12.99
N ASP A 419 7.74 -4.54 -14.14
CA ASP A 419 8.68 -3.48 -14.58
C ASP A 419 8.80 -2.33 -13.57
N SER A 420 7.70 -2.01 -12.87
CA SER A 420 7.68 -0.98 -11.83
C SER A 420 8.40 -1.45 -10.56
N PHE A 421 8.30 -2.73 -10.22
CA PHE A 421 9.07 -3.30 -9.11
C PHE A 421 10.56 -3.38 -9.44
N GLU A 422 10.91 -3.70 -10.69
CA GLU A 422 12.30 -3.71 -11.15
C GLU A 422 12.94 -2.31 -11.16
N LEU A 423 12.14 -1.28 -11.45
CA LEU A 423 12.55 0.12 -11.25
C LEU A 423 12.86 0.40 -9.77
N VAL A 424 11.95 0.02 -8.86
CA VAL A 424 12.16 0.18 -7.41
C VAL A 424 13.38 -0.59 -6.92
N ARG A 425 13.61 -1.82 -7.42
CA ARG A 425 14.77 -2.65 -7.09
C ARG A 425 16.08 -1.95 -7.46
N ARG A 426 16.18 -1.43 -8.68
CA ARG A 426 17.36 -0.65 -9.14
C ARG A 426 17.58 0.59 -8.28
N GLN A 427 16.51 1.25 -7.86
CA GLN A 427 16.61 2.42 -7.00
C GLN A 427 17.10 2.08 -5.58
N LEU A 428 16.63 0.96 -5.01
CA LEU A 428 17.12 0.44 -3.74
C LEU A 428 18.62 0.12 -3.80
N GLN A 429 19.09 -0.51 -4.86
CA GLN A 429 20.52 -0.81 -5.06
C GLN A 429 21.39 0.45 -5.04
N GLN A 430 20.93 1.52 -5.71
CA GLN A 430 21.66 2.79 -5.74
C GLN A 430 21.69 3.48 -4.37
N TRP A 431 20.65 3.31 -3.56
CA TRP A 431 20.46 4.04 -2.29
C TRP A 431 20.66 3.18 -1.04
N LYS A 432 21.16 1.95 -1.14
CA LYS A 432 21.30 1.03 -0.01
C LYS A 432 22.10 1.58 1.18
N HIS A 433 23.00 2.54 0.93
CA HIS A 433 23.80 3.23 1.96
C HIS A 433 23.27 4.63 2.36
N ARG A 434 22.12 5.08 1.82
CA ARG A 434 21.46 6.34 2.19
C ARG A 434 20.20 6.04 3.00
N ALA A 435 20.27 6.16 4.32
CA ALA A 435 19.21 5.74 5.24
C ALA A 435 17.85 6.39 4.92
N ASP A 436 17.83 7.72 4.74
CA ASP A 436 16.62 8.52 4.44
C ASP A 436 15.90 8.04 3.18
N ARG A 437 16.66 7.80 2.10
CA ARG A 437 16.14 7.38 0.80
C ARG A 437 15.70 5.93 0.77
N CYS A 438 16.48 5.08 1.43
CA CYS A 438 16.18 3.66 1.51
C CYS A 438 14.90 3.42 2.31
N THR A 439 14.75 4.07 3.47
CA THR A 439 13.53 4.00 4.30
C THR A 439 12.28 4.43 3.52
N LEU A 440 12.37 5.51 2.74
CA LEU A 440 11.26 6.01 1.92
C LEU A 440 10.66 4.93 1.00
N ILE A 441 11.53 4.12 0.38
CA ILE A 441 11.13 3.01 -0.49
C ILE A 441 10.64 1.83 0.33
N LEU A 442 11.40 1.42 1.35
CA LEU A 442 11.12 0.21 2.13
C LEU A 442 9.75 0.25 2.83
N GLU A 443 9.32 1.42 3.30
CA GLU A 443 7.98 1.63 3.88
C GLU A 443 6.83 1.50 2.87
N ARG A 444 7.13 1.52 1.56
CA ARG A 444 6.16 1.49 0.46
C ARG A 444 6.29 0.27 -0.43
N ILE A 445 6.95 -0.80 0.04
CA ILE A 445 7.01 -2.05 -0.71
C ILE A 445 5.64 -2.73 -0.75
N ALA A 446 5.24 -3.17 -1.94
CA ALA A 446 4.03 -3.98 -2.10
C ALA A 446 4.32 -5.45 -1.77
N PRO A 447 3.46 -6.15 -1.01
CA PRO A 447 3.64 -7.58 -0.75
C PRO A 447 3.78 -8.42 -2.03
N ARG A 448 3.02 -8.07 -3.09
CA ARG A 448 3.08 -8.72 -4.41
C ARG A 448 4.41 -8.54 -5.17
N ALA A 449 5.31 -7.68 -4.70
CA ALA A 449 6.61 -7.46 -5.33
C ALA A 449 7.68 -8.46 -4.85
N GLU A 450 7.30 -9.46 -4.06
CA GLU A 450 8.24 -10.41 -3.43
C GLU A 450 9.18 -11.13 -4.40
N ALA A 451 8.71 -11.53 -5.57
CA ALA A 451 9.54 -12.23 -6.55
C ALA A 451 10.75 -11.38 -7.01
N VAL A 452 10.56 -10.05 -7.08
CA VAL A 452 11.57 -9.10 -7.53
C VAL A 452 12.37 -8.53 -6.36
N LEU A 453 11.70 -8.20 -5.25
CA LEU A 453 12.31 -7.45 -4.15
C LEU A 453 12.86 -8.34 -3.02
N ALA A 454 12.32 -9.54 -2.78
CA ALA A 454 12.81 -10.39 -1.69
C ALA A 454 14.30 -10.77 -1.85
N PRO A 455 14.81 -11.15 -3.04
CA PRO A 455 16.23 -11.43 -3.22
C PRO A 455 17.13 -10.24 -2.86
N GLU A 456 16.74 -9.05 -3.31
CA GLU A 456 17.48 -7.80 -3.03
C GLU A 456 17.48 -7.47 -1.54
N LEU A 457 16.32 -7.55 -0.87
CA LEU A 457 16.24 -7.27 0.56
C LEU A 457 17.05 -8.28 1.39
N LEU A 458 17.09 -9.56 0.98
CA LEU A 458 17.91 -10.58 1.64
C LEU A 458 19.41 -10.37 1.41
N GLU A 459 19.82 -9.80 0.27
CA GLU A 459 21.19 -9.37 0.03
C GLU A 459 21.55 -8.17 0.92
N MET A 460 20.68 -7.16 0.98
CA MET A 460 20.84 -6.03 1.89
C MET A 460 20.88 -6.46 3.36
N LEU A 461 20.10 -7.47 3.76
CA LEU A 461 20.14 -8.03 5.12
C LEU A 461 21.53 -8.60 5.45
N GLN A 462 22.18 -9.21 4.46
CA GLN A 462 23.51 -9.82 4.58
C GLN A 462 24.66 -8.82 4.53
N ASP A 463 24.46 -7.61 3.99
CA ASP A 463 25.43 -6.52 4.00
C ASP A 463 25.45 -5.79 5.36
N PRO A 464 26.51 -5.93 6.19
CA PRO A 464 26.58 -5.28 7.50
C PRO A 464 26.47 -3.75 7.46
N GLN A 465 26.75 -3.12 6.32
CA GLN A 465 26.75 -1.66 6.11
C GLN A 465 25.41 -1.11 5.57
N THR A 466 24.37 -1.92 5.53
CA THR A 466 23.02 -1.48 5.15
C THR A 466 22.49 -0.44 6.14
N ALA A 467 22.23 0.78 5.63
CA ALA A 467 21.91 1.95 6.46
C ALA A 467 20.51 1.90 7.10
N ALA A 468 19.50 1.43 6.37
CA ALA A 468 18.09 1.35 6.82
C ALA A 468 17.71 -0.08 7.28
N ARG A 469 18.55 -0.70 8.11
CA ARG A 469 18.43 -2.13 8.47
C ARG A 469 17.09 -2.49 9.13
N GLU A 470 16.58 -1.66 10.04
CA GLU A 470 15.26 -1.90 10.67
C GLU A 470 14.11 -1.89 9.66
N SER A 471 14.16 -0.97 8.69
CA SER A 471 13.18 -0.89 7.60
C SER A 471 13.29 -2.09 6.66
N VAL A 472 14.50 -2.61 6.41
CA VAL A 472 14.70 -3.86 5.64
C VAL A 472 14.08 -5.04 6.38
N GLU A 473 14.32 -5.14 7.70
CA GLU A 473 13.71 -6.19 8.51
C GLU A 473 12.17 -6.12 8.49
N ALA A 474 11.60 -4.92 8.58
CA ALA A 474 10.15 -4.72 8.50
C ALA A 474 9.59 -5.08 7.11
N ALA A 475 10.29 -4.69 6.03
CA ALA A 475 9.89 -5.02 4.67
C ALA A 475 9.94 -6.54 4.42
N LEU A 476 11.00 -7.23 4.87
CA LEU A 476 11.10 -8.69 4.79
C LEU A 476 10.02 -9.40 5.60
N ALA A 477 9.65 -8.88 6.77
CA ALA A 477 8.57 -9.43 7.58
C ALA A 477 7.19 -9.26 6.93
N GLY A 478 7.02 -8.31 6.01
CA GLY A 478 5.80 -8.11 5.22
C GLY A 478 5.71 -8.96 3.95
N MET A 479 6.74 -9.73 3.60
CA MET A 479 6.78 -10.60 2.42
C MET A 479 6.25 -12.01 2.72
N SER A 480 5.98 -12.81 1.68
CA SER A 480 5.65 -14.22 1.87
C SER A 480 6.75 -14.96 2.62
N THR A 481 6.33 -15.73 3.63
CA THR A 481 7.21 -16.62 4.39
C THR A 481 8.01 -17.56 3.49
N ALA A 482 7.42 -18.03 2.38
CA ALA A 482 8.09 -18.94 1.45
C ALA A 482 9.30 -18.29 0.75
N ALA A 483 9.23 -16.98 0.48
CA ALA A 483 10.30 -16.25 -0.20
C ALA A 483 11.49 -15.97 0.74
N VAL A 484 11.23 -15.72 2.02
CA VAL A 484 12.26 -15.23 2.96
C VAL A 484 12.82 -16.31 3.88
N LEU A 485 11.97 -17.21 4.40
CA LEU A 485 12.31 -18.09 5.51
C LEU A 485 13.52 -19.01 5.25
N PRO A 486 13.66 -19.68 4.08
CA PRO A 486 14.78 -20.58 3.84
C PRO A 486 16.14 -19.88 3.98
N THR A 487 16.24 -18.64 3.50
CA THR A 487 17.47 -17.85 3.61
C THR A 487 17.74 -17.40 5.04
N LEU A 488 16.71 -16.96 5.76
CA LEU A 488 16.86 -16.55 7.16
C LEU A 488 17.34 -17.71 8.04
N LEU A 489 16.76 -18.91 7.90
CA LEU A 489 17.19 -20.10 8.63
C LEU A 489 18.64 -20.49 8.28
N ARG A 490 19.04 -20.37 7.01
CA ARG A 490 20.42 -20.60 6.57
C ARG A 490 21.39 -19.61 7.22
N ILE A 491 21.03 -18.33 7.30
CA ILE A 491 21.85 -17.29 7.95
C ILE A 491 22.05 -17.62 9.44
N VAL A 492 20.99 -18.04 10.14
CA VAL A 492 21.08 -18.42 11.57
C VAL A 492 21.97 -19.65 11.75
N ARG A 493 21.74 -20.70 10.95
CA ARG A 493 22.47 -21.97 11.06
C ARG A 493 23.96 -21.86 10.71
N ALA A 494 24.33 -20.99 9.76
CA ALA A 494 25.72 -20.84 9.34
C ALA A 494 26.64 -20.26 10.44
N GLY A 495 26.06 -19.70 11.51
CA GLY A 495 26.82 -19.29 12.68
C GLY A 495 27.79 -18.14 12.44
N SER A 496 28.69 -17.92 13.39
CA SER A 496 29.57 -16.75 13.43
C SER A 496 30.71 -16.74 12.41
N VAL A 497 31.02 -17.89 11.83
CA VAL A 497 32.07 -18.03 10.82
C VAL A 497 31.68 -17.36 9.50
N HIS A 498 30.40 -17.42 9.12
CA HIS A 498 29.93 -16.98 7.80
C HIS A 498 29.21 -15.63 7.81
N HIS A 499 28.54 -15.28 8.91
CA HIS A 499 27.77 -14.05 9.00
C HIS A 499 28.13 -13.28 10.25
N SER A 500 28.28 -11.96 10.08
CA SER A 500 28.52 -11.05 11.19
C SER A 500 27.38 -11.13 12.21
N HIS A 501 27.70 -10.76 13.45
CA HIS A 501 26.74 -10.73 14.54
C HIS A 501 25.46 -9.95 14.16
N VAL A 502 25.61 -8.77 13.55
CA VAL A 502 24.49 -7.90 13.11
C VAL A 502 23.58 -8.60 12.10
N VAL A 503 24.14 -9.34 11.15
CA VAL A 503 23.37 -10.05 10.11
C VAL A 503 22.55 -11.19 10.71
N ARG A 504 23.16 -11.97 11.61
CA ARG A 504 22.45 -13.06 12.30
C ARG A 504 21.30 -12.54 13.13
N MET A 505 21.52 -11.45 13.87
CA MET A 505 20.46 -10.81 14.68
C MET A 505 19.31 -10.29 13.84
N SER A 506 19.59 -9.67 12.69
CA SER A 506 18.52 -9.27 11.79
C SER A 506 17.71 -10.46 11.28
N ALA A 507 18.36 -11.58 10.93
CA ALA A 507 17.63 -12.77 10.50
C ALA A 507 16.73 -13.33 11.60
N VAL A 508 17.25 -13.42 12.82
CA VAL A 508 16.51 -13.84 14.01
C VAL A 508 15.32 -12.91 14.30
N ARG A 509 15.51 -11.58 14.24
CA ARG A 509 14.44 -10.59 14.42
C ARG A 509 13.36 -10.70 13.36
N VAL A 510 13.72 -10.91 12.09
CA VAL A 510 12.73 -11.11 11.02
C VAL A 510 11.92 -12.38 11.29
N ILE A 511 12.57 -13.51 11.65
CA ILE A 511 11.84 -14.74 12.01
C ILE A 511 10.91 -14.52 13.20
N GLY A 512 11.36 -13.79 14.23
CA GLY A 512 10.53 -13.40 15.37
C GLY A 512 9.30 -12.56 14.95
N LYS A 513 9.49 -11.56 14.08
CA LYS A 513 8.41 -10.73 13.52
C LYS A 513 7.43 -11.52 12.65
N LEU A 514 7.87 -12.59 11.98
CA LEU A 514 7.01 -13.50 11.22
C LEU A 514 6.10 -14.37 12.11
N LYS A 515 6.40 -14.48 13.42
CA LYS A 515 5.56 -15.17 14.43
C LYS A 515 5.24 -16.63 14.08
N LEU A 516 6.23 -17.41 13.65
CA LEU A 516 6.07 -18.79 13.17
C LEU A 516 6.35 -19.83 14.27
N PRO A 517 5.34 -20.47 14.89
CA PRO A 517 5.57 -21.36 16.04
C PRO A 517 6.39 -22.61 15.71
N PHE A 518 6.33 -23.10 14.46
CA PHE A 518 7.12 -24.26 14.04
C PHE A 518 8.63 -23.95 13.94
N CYS A 519 9.03 -22.68 13.95
CA CYS A 519 10.44 -22.29 14.00
C CYS A 519 11.01 -22.29 15.43
N LEU A 520 10.17 -22.44 16.47
CA LEU A 520 10.61 -22.29 17.86
C LEU A 520 11.73 -23.26 18.25
N GLN A 521 11.63 -24.54 17.87
CA GLN A 521 12.69 -25.52 18.17
C GLN A 521 14.03 -25.04 17.63
N PHE A 522 14.06 -24.71 16.33
CA PHE A 522 15.26 -24.26 15.65
C PHE A 522 15.84 -23.00 16.29
N LEU A 523 15.00 -22.02 16.63
CA LEU A 523 15.43 -20.77 17.23
C LEU A 523 16.00 -20.96 18.64
N LEU A 524 15.35 -21.80 19.45
CA LEU A 524 15.79 -22.08 20.83
C LEU A 524 17.10 -22.86 20.86
N GLU A 525 17.30 -23.81 19.95
CA GLU A 525 18.57 -24.56 19.82
C GLU A 525 19.73 -23.70 19.30
N ASN A 526 19.44 -22.60 18.58
CA ASN A 526 20.44 -21.69 18.06
C ASN A 526 20.66 -20.44 18.95
N LEU A 527 20.10 -20.39 20.17
CA LEU A 527 20.40 -19.33 21.14
C LEU A 527 21.89 -19.28 21.50
N THR A 528 22.59 -20.40 21.44
CA THR A 528 24.04 -20.51 21.67
C THR A 528 24.88 -19.68 20.69
N ALA A 529 24.31 -19.27 19.55
CA ALA A 529 24.97 -18.41 18.57
C ALA A 529 24.87 -16.90 18.89
N LEU A 530 24.16 -16.53 19.97
CA LEU A 530 23.84 -15.15 20.37
C LEU A 530 24.46 -14.81 21.74
N GLU A 531 24.73 -13.54 22.00
CA GLU A 531 25.21 -13.08 23.32
C GLU A 531 24.06 -13.10 24.36
N PRO A 532 24.36 -13.10 25.68
CA PRO A 532 23.35 -13.21 26.73
C PRO A 532 22.27 -12.10 26.76
N GLU A 533 22.62 -10.85 26.49
CA GLU A 533 21.65 -9.74 26.45
C GLU A 533 20.69 -9.88 25.25
N GLU A 534 21.22 -10.35 24.12
CA GLU A 534 20.48 -10.51 22.88
C GLU A 534 19.56 -11.71 22.93
N SER A 535 20.05 -12.82 23.50
CA SER A 535 19.26 -14.02 23.75
C SER A 535 18.04 -13.68 24.62
N ARG A 536 18.22 -12.81 25.64
CA ARG A 536 17.13 -12.27 26.46
C ARG A 536 16.14 -11.42 25.68
N ALA A 537 16.62 -10.44 24.89
CA ALA A 537 15.76 -9.61 24.06
C ALA A 537 14.96 -10.46 23.06
N PHE A 538 15.60 -11.45 22.47
CA PHE A 538 14.97 -12.35 21.52
C PHE A 538 13.94 -13.28 22.17
N VAL A 539 14.25 -13.87 23.33
CA VAL A 539 13.29 -14.69 24.09
C VAL A 539 12.06 -13.87 24.48
N ARG A 540 12.21 -12.58 24.81
CA ARG A 540 11.07 -11.68 25.07
C ARG A 540 10.16 -11.54 23.85
N GLU A 541 10.73 -11.38 22.66
CA GLU A 541 9.98 -11.34 21.40
C GLU A 541 9.28 -12.68 21.11
N LEU A 542 9.97 -13.81 21.33
CA LEU A 542 9.40 -15.16 21.11
C LEU A 542 8.17 -15.42 21.99
N VAL A 543 8.21 -15.02 23.26
CA VAL A 543 7.09 -15.18 24.19
C VAL A 543 5.86 -14.40 23.71
N SER A 544 6.06 -13.20 23.17
CA SER A 544 4.96 -12.32 22.74
C SER A 544 4.01 -12.96 21.70
N PHE A 545 4.49 -13.91 20.90
CA PHE A 545 3.67 -14.53 19.85
C PHE A 545 3.36 -16.01 20.07
N ALA A 546 4.21 -16.76 20.79
CA ALA A 546 4.04 -18.21 20.92
C ALA A 546 3.53 -18.66 22.29
N GLY A 547 3.62 -17.81 23.33
CA GLY A 547 3.09 -18.04 24.68
C GLY A 547 3.19 -19.49 25.17
N LYS A 548 2.08 -20.23 25.10
CA LYS A 548 1.99 -21.64 25.51
C LYS A 548 2.95 -22.57 24.75
N ALA A 549 3.04 -22.44 23.43
CA ALA A 549 3.93 -23.27 22.61
C ALA A 549 5.40 -23.00 22.91
N PHE A 550 5.76 -21.75 23.22
CA PHE A 550 7.09 -21.41 23.72
C PHE A 550 7.34 -22.11 25.06
N ASN A 551 6.41 -22.01 26.01
CA ASN A 551 6.58 -22.62 27.34
C ASN A 551 6.75 -24.14 27.27
N GLU A 552 5.90 -24.83 26.51
CA GLU A 552 6.00 -26.27 26.29
C GLU A 552 7.38 -26.64 25.71
N ARG A 553 7.87 -25.87 24.74
CA ARG A 553 9.15 -26.15 24.09
C ARG A 553 10.35 -25.83 24.96
N ALA A 554 10.31 -24.71 25.67
CA ALA A 554 11.36 -24.33 26.61
C ALA A 554 11.51 -25.41 27.69
N LEU A 555 10.41 -25.89 28.29
CA LEU A 555 10.45 -26.95 29.29
C LEU A 555 11.01 -28.28 28.75
N GLN A 556 10.69 -28.64 27.50
CA GLN A 556 11.28 -29.80 26.83
C GLN A 556 12.79 -29.65 26.65
N ILE A 557 13.26 -28.48 26.19
CA ILE A 557 14.68 -28.21 25.98
C ILE A 557 15.44 -28.18 27.31
N LEU A 558 14.87 -27.61 28.38
CA LEU A 558 15.45 -27.64 29.72
C LEU A 558 15.65 -29.06 30.26
N SER A 559 14.84 -30.02 29.81
CA SER A 559 14.96 -31.44 30.16
C SER A 559 15.81 -32.23 29.15
N GLY A 560 16.35 -31.56 28.13
CA GLY A 560 17.11 -32.17 27.03
C GLY A 560 18.59 -32.41 27.35
N PRO A 561 19.30 -33.17 26.50
CA PRO A 561 20.67 -33.60 26.77
C PRO A 561 21.73 -32.51 26.55
N ASP A 562 21.49 -31.52 25.68
CA ASP A 562 22.48 -30.51 25.30
C ASP A 562 22.65 -29.41 26.35
N ALA A 563 23.79 -29.40 27.04
CA ALA A 563 24.08 -28.47 28.11
C ALA A 563 24.25 -27.01 27.64
N ALA A 564 24.81 -26.78 26.45
CA ALA A 564 25.04 -25.45 25.93
C ALA A 564 23.69 -24.76 25.64
N VAL A 565 22.77 -25.50 25.01
CA VAL A 565 21.41 -25.02 24.76
C VAL A 565 20.65 -24.81 26.08
N ARG A 566 20.73 -25.74 27.04
CA ARG A 566 20.12 -25.57 28.37
C ARG A 566 20.62 -24.30 29.07
N ALA A 567 21.94 -24.09 29.11
CA ALA A 567 22.55 -22.93 29.77
C ALA A 567 22.13 -21.60 29.12
N ALA A 568 22.18 -21.52 27.78
CA ALA A 568 21.75 -20.33 27.03
C ALA A 568 20.28 -20.01 27.27
N LEU A 569 19.41 -21.03 27.28
CA LEU A 569 18.00 -20.88 27.57
C LEU A 569 17.78 -20.39 29.01
N ILE A 570 18.37 -21.06 30.01
CA ILE A 570 18.25 -20.69 31.44
C ILE A 570 18.61 -19.23 31.69
N LEU A 571 19.71 -18.76 31.10
CA LEU A 571 20.16 -17.37 31.25
C LEU A 571 19.19 -16.36 30.60
N SER A 572 18.42 -16.80 29.62
CA SER A 572 17.52 -15.98 28.82
C SER A 572 16.08 -15.94 29.34
N LEU A 573 15.63 -17.00 30.02
CA LEU A 573 14.28 -17.13 30.59
C LEU A 573 13.85 -15.99 31.54
N PRO A 574 14.73 -15.37 32.35
CA PRO A 574 14.34 -14.22 33.18
C PRO A 574 13.68 -13.07 32.39
N ALA A 575 14.02 -12.90 31.11
CA ALA A 575 13.40 -11.88 30.25
C ALA A 575 11.93 -12.14 29.92
N THR A 576 11.43 -13.35 30.20
CA THR A 576 10.02 -13.73 30.03
C THR A 576 9.16 -13.33 31.23
N GLU A 577 9.78 -13.03 32.37
CA GLU A 577 9.12 -12.82 33.68
C GLU A 577 8.25 -13.99 34.18
N ASN A 578 8.18 -15.10 33.43
CA ASN A 578 7.39 -16.26 33.81
C ASN A 578 8.11 -17.04 34.93
N ARG A 579 7.49 -17.09 36.11
CA ARG A 579 8.02 -17.76 37.30
C ARG A 579 7.86 -19.28 37.30
N GLU A 580 7.13 -19.87 36.35
CA GLU A 580 7.03 -21.32 36.19
C GLU A 580 8.41 -21.96 35.96
N TYR A 581 9.33 -21.23 35.33
CA TYR A 581 10.71 -21.67 35.11
C TYR A 581 11.56 -21.71 36.37
N LEU A 582 11.14 -21.12 37.50
CA LEU A 582 11.93 -21.16 38.74
C LEU A 582 12.12 -22.59 39.26
N LYS A 583 11.18 -23.51 38.99
CA LYS A 583 11.35 -24.92 39.40
C LYS A 583 12.51 -25.58 38.63
N PRO A 584 12.50 -25.66 37.28
CA PRO A 584 13.62 -26.26 36.55
C PRO A 584 14.94 -25.49 36.72
N ILE A 585 14.91 -24.16 36.89
CA ILE A 585 16.14 -23.37 37.18
C ILE A 585 16.74 -23.75 38.55
N ARG A 586 15.91 -24.01 39.56
CA ARG A 586 16.38 -24.50 40.86
C ARG A 586 17.01 -25.88 40.76
N GLU A 587 16.42 -26.77 39.97
CA GLU A 587 16.97 -28.11 39.72
C GLU A 587 18.33 -28.01 38.99
N ALA A 588 18.46 -27.06 38.05
CA ALA A 588 19.68 -26.80 37.29
C ALA A 588 20.89 -26.29 38.12
N VAL A 589 20.67 -25.83 39.37
CA VAL A 589 21.76 -25.50 40.31
C VAL A 589 22.64 -26.73 40.59
N SER A 590 22.08 -27.93 40.49
CA SER A 590 22.80 -29.21 40.69
C SER A 590 23.04 -29.98 39.38
N ASP A 591 22.98 -29.30 38.22
CA ASP A 591 23.20 -29.95 36.91
C ASP A 591 24.63 -30.51 36.80
N ALA A 592 24.79 -31.59 36.05
CA ALA A 592 26.10 -32.21 35.81
C ALA A 592 27.05 -31.25 35.08
N ASP A 593 26.52 -30.42 34.18
CA ASP A 593 27.30 -29.48 33.39
C ASP A 593 27.54 -28.15 34.14
N PRO A 594 28.80 -27.67 34.22
CA PRO A 594 29.12 -26.46 34.96
C PRO A 594 28.62 -25.15 34.31
N ASP A 595 28.36 -25.08 32.99
CA ASP A 595 27.75 -23.89 32.36
C ASP A 595 26.29 -23.75 32.76
N VAL A 596 25.58 -24.87 32.89
CA VAL A 596 24.20 -24.90 33.35
C VAL A 596 24.09 -24.43 34.80
N ARG A 597 24.99 -24.88 35.68
CA ARG A 597 25.03 -24.41 37.09
C ARG A 597 25.28 -22.90 37.20
N ILE A 598 26.21 -22.35 36.41
CA ILE A 598 26.47 -20.90 36.35
C ILE A 598 25.24 -20.15 35.86
N ALA A 599 24.64 -20.61 34.76
CA ALA A 599 23.44 -20.00 34.19
C ALA A 599 22.30 -19.99 35.22
N ALA A 600 22.13 -21.06 35.99
CA ALA A 600 21.09 -21.17 37.02
C ALA A 600 21.25 -20.10 38.10
N VAL A 601 22.45 -19.92 38.66
CA VAL A 601 22.71 -18.91 39.71
C VAL A 601 22.45 -17.49 39.19
N ARG A 602 22.92 -17.17 37.98
CA ARG A 602 22.68 -15.88 37.35
C ARG A 602 21.19 -15.66 37.07
N ALA A 603 20.49 -16.68 36.58
CA ALA A 603 19.06 -16.61 36.31
C ALA A 603 18.24 -16.37 37.59
N LEU A 604 18.58 -17.04 38.70
CA LEU A 604 17.94 -16.79 40.01
C LEU A 604 18.14 -15.35 40.49
N GLN A 605 19.34 -14.78 40.27
CA GLN A 605 19.62 -13.37 40.54
C GLN A 605 18.79 -12.44 39.65
N LEU A 606 18.72 -12.70 38.34
CA LEU A 606 17.92 -11.90 37.40
C LEU A 606 16.41 -11.96 37.71
N TYR A 607 15.89 -13.09 38.18
CA TYR A 607 14.51 -13.21 38.67
C TYR A 607 14.27 -12.54 40.03
N ASN A 608 15.33 -12.07 40.71
CA ASN A 608 15.29 -11.61 42.10
C ASN A 608 14.73 -12.67 43.07
N ASP A 609 14.95 -13.96 42.80
CA ASP A 609 14.52 -15.05 43.69
C ASP A 609 15.56 -15.28 44.81
N SER A 610 15.60 -14.32 45.74
CA SER A 610 16.56 -14.31 46.83
C SER A 610 16.54 -15.59 47.66
N ARG A 611 15.38 -16.26 47.84
CA ARG A 611 15.31 -17.48 48.64
C ARG A 611 16.10 -18.61 48.00
N SER A 612 15.82 -18.90 46.73
CA SER A 612 16.49 -19.98 45.99
C SER A 612 17.96 -19.66 45.75
N LEU A 613 18.28 -18.40 45.46
CA LEU A 613 19.66 -17.95 45.34
C LEU A 613 20.44 -18.21 46.63
N ASN A 614 19.87 -17.86 47.78
CA ASN A 614 20.51 -18.10 49.08
C ASN A 614 20.57 -19.58 49.47
N GLN A 615 19.84 -20.47 48.80
CA GLN A 615 19.95 -21.93 48.98
C GLN A 615 21.06 -22.53 48.11
N ALA A 616 21.51 -21.83 47.06
CA ALA A 616 22.59 -22.25 46.16
C ALA A 616 24.01 -22.04 46.74
N TYR A 617 24.16 -21.87 48.07
CA TYR A 617 25.45 -21.59 48.70
C TYR A 617 26.46 -22.74 48.62
N ASP A 618 26.00 -23.97 48.36
CA ASP A 618 26.88 -25.13 48.17
C ASP A 618 27.78 -24.98 46.94
N LEU A 619 27.38 -24.15 45.97
CA LEU A 619 28.21 -23.82 44.80
C LEU A 619 29.48 -23.03 45.14
N LEU A 620 29.58 -22.47 46.34
CA LEU A 620 30.84 -21.92 46.85
C LEU A 620 31.92 -23.00 47.06
N ARG A 621 31.55 -24.28 47.00
CA ARG A 621 32.45 -25.44 47.12
C ARG A 621 32.40 -26.34 45.89
N ASP A 622 31.88 -25.84 44.78
CA ASP A 622 31.78 -26.59 43.52
C ASP A 622 33.17 -27.10 43.08
N PRO A 623 33.30 -28.34 42.55
CA PRO A 623 34.57 -28.84 42.06
C PRO A 623 35.17 -27.96 40.94
N VAL A 624 34.35 -27.22 40.20
CA VAL A 624 34.78 -26.38 39.08
C VAL A 624 34.99 -24.93 39.52
N GLU A 625 36.20 -24.42 39.35
CA GLU A 625 36.60 -23.06 39.75
C GLU A 625 35.67 -21.97 39.19
N ARG A 626 35.33 -22.03 37.90
CA ARG A 626 34.44 -21.03 37.26
C ARG A 626 33.05 -20.97 37.90
N VAL A 627 32.53 -22.10 38.39
CA VAL A 627 31.25 -22.15 39.10
C VAL A 627 31.38 -21.48 40.47
N ARG A 628 32.45 -21.78 41.21
CA ARG A 628 32.73 -21.13 42.50
C ARG A 628 32.88 -19.63 42.36
N ARG A 629 33.61 -19.17 41.34
CA ARG A 629 33.85 -17.74 41.05
C ARG A 629 32.53 -17.00 40.81
N ASP A 630 31.68 -17.53 39.95
CA ASP A 630 30.39 -16.92 39.62
C ASP A 630 29.41 -16.97 40.81
N ALA A 631 29.36 -18.08 41.53
CA ALA A 631 28.57 -18.18 42.75
C ALA A 631 29.05 -17.18 43.82
N ALA A 632 30.36 -17.01 43.99
CA ALA A 632 30.97 -16.06 44.92
C ALA A 632 30.60 -14.61 44.59
N ALA A 633 30.64 -14.23 43.31
CA ALA A 633 30.24 -12.89 42.87
C ALA A 633 28.75 -12.62 43.16
N VAL A 634 27.87 -13.52 42.70
CA VAL A 634 26.42 -13.32 42.80
C VAL A 634 25.95 -13.40 44.26
N LEU A 635 26.42 -14.38 45.02
CA LEU A 635 26.08 -14.52 46.45
C LEU A 635 26.73 -13.44 47.30
N GLY A 636 27.90 -12.92 46.92
CA GLY A 636 28.52 -11.77 47.57
C GLY A 636 27.63 -10.52 47.47
N ALA A 637 27.09 -10.27 46.27
CA ALA A 637 26.24 -9.11 46.03
C ALA A 637 24.84 -9.24 46.66
N HIS A 638 24.21 -10.41 46.56
CA HIS A 638 22.78 -10.59 46.89
C HIS A 638 22.52 -11.53 48.09
N GLY A 639 23.57 -12.06 48.71
CA GLY A 639 23.47 -13.00 49.81
C GLY A 639 22.92 -12.38 51.10
N THR A 640 22.16 -13.18 51.84
CA THR A 640 21.71 -12.90 53.20
C THR A 640 22.91 -12.87 54.16
N PRO A 641 22.77 -12.26 55.35
CA PRO A 641 23.83 -12.25 56.37
C PRO A 641 24.43 -13.63 56.69
N SER A 642 23.64 -14.71 56.62
CA SER A 642 24.12 -16.08 56.83
C SER A 642 24.99 -16.58 55.68
N VAL A 643 24.64 -16.27 54.42
CA VAL A 643 25.46 -16.61 53.25
C VAL A 643 26.76 -15.80 53.24
N LEU A 644 26.72 -14.52 53.64
CA LEU A 644 27.95 -13.71 53.77
C LEU A 644 28.93 -14.30 54.81
N GLN A 645 28.42 -14.96 55.86
CA GLN A 645 29.28 -15.69 56.81
C GLN A 645 29.96 -16.92 56.18
N ARG A 646 29.31 -17.57 55.21
CA ARG A 646 29.93 -18.66 54.42
C ARG A 646 31.00 -18.12 53.48
N ILE A 647 30.73 -16.98 52.82
CA ILE A 647 31.72 -16.29 51.99
C ILE A 647 32.94 -15.88 52.83
N ARG A 648 32.74 -15.37 54.06
CA ARG A 648 33.84 -15.11 55.00
C ARG A 648 34.73 -16.34 55.22
N SER A 649 34.10 -17.50 55.39
CA SER A 649 34.82 -18.76 55.62
C SER A 649 35.63 -19.18 54.39
N MET A 650 35.06 -19.00 53.18
CA MET A 650 35.75 -19.26 51.92
C MET A 650 36.93 -18.29 51.68
N LEU A 651 36.76 -17.01 51.98
CA LEU A 651 37.82 -16.01 51.84
C LEU A 651 39.03 -16.32 52.77
N ALA A 652 38.77 -16.88 53.94
CA ALA A 652 39.78 -17.31 54.91
C ALA A 652 40.47 -18.64 54.56
N ASP A 653 39.94 -19.43 53.63
CA ASP A 653 40.53 -20.71 53.23
C ASP A 653 41.81 -20.49 52.40
N GLU A 654 42.97 -20.89 52.92
CA GLU A 654 44.26 -20.72 52.24
C GLU A 654 44.36 -21.52 50.94
N ASN A 655 43.57 -22.58 50.79
CA ASN A 655 43.58 -23.44 49.60
C ASN A 655 42.66 -22.96 48.48
N GLU A 656 41.82 -21.95 48.73
CA GLU A 656 40.93 -21.41 47.69
C GLU A 656 41.68 -20.51 46.70
N VAL A 657 41.30 -20.60 45.43
CA VAL A 657 41.95 -19.92 44.32
C VAL A 657 41.71 -18.41 44.38
N GLN A 658 42.74 -17.63 44.02
CA GLN A 658 42.69 -16.17 44.09
C GLN A 658 41.57 -15.55 43.26
N SER A 659 41.29 -16.10 42.07
CA SER A 659 40.20 -15.66 41.18
C SER A 659 38.84 -15.71 41.87
N VAL A 660 38.55 -16.76 42.64
CA VAL A 660 37.30 -16.94 43.38
C VAL A 660 37.20 -15.94 44.53
N LYS A 661 38.31 -15.72 45.26
CA LYS A 661 38.37 -14.72 46.34
C LYS A 661 38.16 -13.30 45.83
N LEU A 662 38.79 -12.93 44.71
CA LEU A 662 38.58 -11.63 44.05
C LEU A 662 37.10 -11.43 43.70
N SER A 663 36.47 -12.41 43.06
CA SER A 663 35.05 -12.31 42.71
C SER A 663 34.12 -12.23 43.91
N ALA A 664 34.43 -12.91 45.03
CA ALA A 664 33.70 -12.72 46.29
C ALA A 664 33.84 -11.28 46.82
N ILE A 665 35.06 -10.71 46.80
CA ILE A 665 35.32 -9.33 47.25
C ILE A 665 34.57 -8.33 46.38
N GLU A 666 34.63 -8.49 45.06
CA GLU A 666 33.87 -7.66 44.10
C GLU A 666 32.36 -7.74 44.35
N GLY A 667 31.83 -8.96 44.50
CA GLY A 667 30.42 -9.19 44.84
C GLY A 667 30.03 -8.51 46.15
N LEU A 668 30.84 -8.67 47.20
CA LEU A 668 30.62 -7.99 48.49
C LEU A 668 30.62 -6.47 48.35
N GLY A 669 31.44 -5.90 47.46
CA GLY A 669 31.45 -4.47 47.15
C GLY A 669 30.11 -3.96 46.60
N LEU A 670 29.45 -4.76 45.75
CA LEU A 670 28.13 -4.43 45.19
C LEU A 670 26.96 -4.66 46.17
N SER A 671 27.20 -5.39 47.27
CA SER A 671 26.14 -5.73 48.23
C SER A 671 25.50 -4.52 48.90
N GLN A 672 24.20 -4.58 49.13
CA GLN A 672 23.49 -3.56 49.93
C GLN A 672 23.34 -3.97 51.41
N VAL A 673 23.81 -5.16 51.79
CA VAL A 673 23.68 -5.67 53.15
C VAL A 673 24.73 -4.99 54.06
N PRO A 674 24.32 -4.36 55.18
CA PRO A 674 25.23 -3.71 56.13
C PRO A 674 26.44 -4.57 56.54
N ARG A 675 26.21 -5.85 56.79
CA ARG A 675 27.23 -6.82 57.20
C ARG A 675 28.37 -7.01 56.18
N SER A 676 28.15 -6.68 54.90
CA SER A 676 29.20 -6.73 53.87
C SER A 676 30.33 -5.72 54.13
N ILE A 677 29.99 -4.52 54.62
CA ILE A 677 30.98 -3.49 54.97
C ILE A 677 31.82 -3.97 56.15
N ALA A 678 31.19 -4.40 57.24
CA ALA A 678 31.88 -4.91 58.42
C ALA A 678 32.79 -6.11 58.08
N LEU A 679 32.34 -6.99 57.17
CA LEU A 679 33.13 -8.12 56.69
C LEU A 679 34.40 -7.65 55.95
N LEU A 680 34.25 -6.78 54.95
CA LEU A 680 35.37 -6.26 54.16
C LEU A 680 36.37 -5.48 55.05
N VAL A 681 35.89 -4.67 55.99
CA VAL A 681 36.76 -3.96 56.95
C VAL A 681 37.49 -4.94 57.87
N SER A 682 36.82 -5.98 58.35
CA SER A 682 37.48 -7.01 59.18
C SER A 682 38.59 -7.76 58.42
N MET A 683 38.45 -7.89 57.10
CA MET A 683 39.49 -8.48 56.25
C MET A 683 40.68 -7.55 56.05
N LEU A 684 40.44 -6.25 55.84
CA LEU A 684 41.53 -5.24 55.80
C LEU A 684 42.36 -5.21 57.09
N ALA A 685 41.74 -5.55 58.23
CA ALA A 685 42.43 -5.61 59.51
C ALA A 685 43.25 -6.89 59.69
N ALA A 686 42.85 -7.99 59.04
CA ALA A 686 43.45 -9.30 59.25
C ALA A 686 44.70 -9.55 58.38
N ASP A 687 44.70 -9.06 57.13
CA ASP A 687 45.74 -9.40 56.15
C ASP A 687 45.87 -8.34 55.04
N ASP A 688 47.10 -7.89 54.79
CA ASP A 688 47.41 -6.86 53.80
C ASP A 688 47.38 -7.38 52.35
N ARG A 689 47.39 -8.71 52.13
CA ARG A 689 47.42 -9.32 50.79
C ARG A 689 46.26 -8.91 49.88
N TRP A 690 45.12 -8.54 50.47
CA TRP A 690 43.87 -8.23 49.75
C TRP A 690 43.47 -6.76 49.85
N ASP A 691 44.40 -5.88 50.26
CA ASP A 691 44.10 -4.47 50.46
C ASP A 691 43.55 -3.79 49.20
N GLU A 692 44.19 -3.96 48.05
CA GLU A 692 43.76 -3.28 46.80
C GLU A 692 42.35 -3.71 46.36
N PRO A 693 42.03 -5.01 46.23
CA PRO A 693 40.67 -5.43 45.87
C PRO A 693 39.62 -5.00 46.90
N ILE A 694 39.92 -5.08 48.20
CA ILE A 694 38.97 -4.73 49.24
C ILE A 694 38.73 -3.22 49.29
N ILE A 695 39.79 -2.41 49.17
CA ILE A 695 39.67 -0.95 49.08
C ILE A 695 38.82 -0.57 47.86
N THR A 696 39.00 -1.28 46.74
CA THR A 696 38.17 -1.12 45.53
C THR A 696 36.70 -1.46 45.77
N ALA A 697 36.43 -2.61 46.37
CA ALA A 697 35.07 -3.03 46.71
C ALA A 697 34.40 -2.11 47.75
N LEU A 698 35.14 -1.57 48.72
CA LEU A 698 34.60 -0.60 49.67
C LEU A 698 34.36 0.76 49.02
N ALA A 699 35.18 1.18 48.05
CA ALA A 699 35.01 2.45 47.36
C ALA A 699 33.74 2.49 46.49
N THR A 700 33.17 1.35 46.08
CA THR A 700 31.88 1.32 45.39
C THR A 700 30.69 1.62 46.33
N LYS A 701 30.89 1.62 47.66
CA LYS A 701 29.86 1.84 48.70
C LYS A 701 29.61 3.33 48.97
N ALA A 702 29.39 4.12 47.93
CA ALA A 702 29.38 5.59 48.02
C ALA A 702 28.03 6.23 48.42
N SER A 703 26.99 5.44 48.75
CA SER A 703 25.72 6.02 49.21
C SER A 703 25.85 6.61 50.62
N THR A 704 25.09 7.66 50.94
CA THR A 704 25.17 8.38 52.24
C THR A 704 25.07 7.44 53.44
N ARG A 705 24.15 6.47 53.40
CA ARG A 705 24.00 5.44 54.45
C ARG A 705 25.19 4.47 54.54
N GLN A 706 25.79 4.09 53.41
CA GLN A 706 26.95 3.21 53.42
C GLN A 706 28.22 3.94 53.87
N VAL A 707 28.35 5.22 53.52
CA VAL A 707 29.41 6.10 54.00
C VAL A 707 29.27 6.32 55.51
N GLU A 708 28.05 6.53 56.02
CA GLU A 708 27.76 6.59 57.46
C GLU A 708 28.31 5.35 58.18
N MET A 709 27.95 4.17 57.67
CA MET A 709 28.43 2.90 58.21
C MET A 709 29.95 2.75 58.13
N LEU A 710 30.59 3.19 57.06
CA LEU A 710 32.05 3.16 56.92
C LEU A 710 32.73 4.09 57.92
N VAL A 711 32.17 5.28 58.15
CA VAL A 711 32.64 6.23 59.16
C VAL A 711 32.47 5.67 60.57
N GLU A 712 31.36 4.97 60.85
CA GLU A 712 31.19 4.25 62.12
C GLU A 712 32.32 3.24 62.36
N GLN A 713 32.79 2.54 61.31
CA GLN A 713 33.92 1.61 61.43
C GLN A 713 35.25 2.31 61.72
N ILE A 714 35.43 3.60 61.37
CA ILE A 714 36.67 4.37 61.65
C ILE A 714 36.82 4.62 63.16
N LYS A 715 35.71 4.91 63.85
CA LYS A 715 35.70 5.31 65.25
C LYS A 715 36.48 4.34 66.14
N ASP A 716 36.24 3.05 65.94
CA ASP A 716 36.83 1.97 66.74
C ASP A 716 38.01 1.26 66.03
N ALA A 717 38.44 1.76 64.86
CA ALA A 717 39.52 1.16 64.08
C ALA A 717 40.92 1.51 64.60
N GLU A 718 41.86 0.54 64.51
CA GLU A 718 43.28 0.75 64.76
C GLU A 718 43.93 1.71 63.72
N PRO A 719 45.04 2.39 64.05
CA PRO A 719 45.68 3.36 63.15
C PRO A 719 45.95 2.82 61.75
N ARG A 720 46.38 1.56 61.62
CA ARG A 720 46.61 0.91 60.32
C ARG A 720 45.35 0.82 59.48
N VAL A 721 44.24 0.38 60.07
CA VAL A 721 42.94 0.26 59.40
C VAL A 721 42.38 1.63 59.05
N ARG A 722 42.56 2.64 59.91
CA ARG A 722 42.17 4.03 59.64
C ARG A 722 42.84 4.57 58.38
N THR A 723 44.15 4.36 58.19
CA THR A 723 44.86 4.78 56.97
C THR A 723 44.32 4.08 55.70
N LYS A 724 43.97 2.79 55.79
CA LYS A 724 43.34 2.06 54.68
C LYS A 724 41.93 2.59 54.37
N LEU A 725 41.12 2.88 55.38
CA LEU A 725 39.79 3.47 55.21
C LEU A 725 39.86 4.90 54.64
N ALA A 726 40.82 5.73 55.07
CA ALA A 726 41.06 7.04 54.46
C ALA A 726 41.31 6.93 52.94
N ARG A 727 42.04 5.88 52.52
CA ARG A 727 42.27 5.57 51.11
C ARG A 727 41.00 5.12 50.38
N VAL A 728 40.08 4.39 51.03
CA VAL A 728 38.75 4.09 50.48
C VAL A 728 38.01 5.39 50.14
N PHE A 729 37.92 6.33 51.08
CA PHE A 729 37.23 7.60 50.83
C PHE A 729 37.92 8.44 49.75
N ARG A 730 39.26 8.40 49.68
CA ARG A 730 40.00 9.04 48.59
C ARG A 730 39.59 8.48 47.23
N MET A 731 39.44 7.16 47.13
CA MET A 731 39.08 6.50 45.88
C MET A 731 37.60 6.67 45.51
N MET A 732 36.71 6.87 46.49
CA MET A 732 35.32 7.29 46.24
C MET A 732 35.24 8.67 45.54
N GLY A 733 36.25 9.52 45.72
CA GLY A 733 36.32 10.86 45.13
C GLY A 733 35.13 11.73 45.50
N VAL A 734 34.65 12.52 44.53
CA VAL A 734 33.58 13.51 44.71
C VAL A 734 32.28 12.89 45.27
N ALA A 735 31.98 11.63 44.93
CA ALA A 735 30.80 10.94 45.46
C ALA A 735 30.90 10.73 46.97
N GLY A 736 32.07 10.30 47.47
CA GLY A 736 32.34 10.14 48.89
C GLY A 736 32.35 11.48 49.63
N GLU A 737 33.00 12.51 49.06
CA GLU A 737 33.01 13.87 49.61
C GLU A 737 31.60 14.44 49.76
N ARG A 738 30.76 14.30 48.73
CA ARG A 738 29.36 14.73 48.77
C ARG A 738 28.59 14.01 49.86
N ALA A 739 28.68 12.68 49.92
CA ALA A 739 28.02 11.87 50.95
C ALA A 739 28.45 12.30 52.36
N MET A 740 29.74 12.58 52.58
CA MET A 740 30.24 13.09 53.86
C MET A 740 29.70 14.50 54.20
N VAL A 741 29.60 15.41 53.23
CA VAL A 741 28.98 16.73 53.46
C VAL A 741 27.50 16.60 53.79
N GLU A 742 26.77 15.68 53.13
CA GLU A 742 25.37 15.36 53.44
C GLU A 742 25.24 14.79 54.85
N LEU A 743 26.16 13.93 55.31
CA LEU A 743 26.17 13.42 56.69
C LEU A 743 26.39 14.55 57.71
N LEU A 744 27.25 15.52 57.42
CA LEU A 744 27.44 16.70 58.29
C LEU A 744 26.19 17.58 58.36
N GLN A 745 25.35 17.60 57.32
CA GLN A 745 24.08 18.34 57.33
C GLN A 745 23.01 17.67 58.20
N GLN A 746 23.08 16.35 58.37
CA GLN A 746 22.19 15.59 59.27
C GLN A 746 22.53 15.82 60.76
N ASP A 747 23.66 16.49 61.06
CA ASP A 747 24.13 16.89 62.40
C ASP A 747 24.21 15.74 63.42
N ILE A 748 24.67 14.56 62.96
CA ILE A 748 24.92 13.41 63.81
C ILE A 748 26.18 13.67 64.66
N ALA A 749 25.98 14.09 65.91
CA ALA A 749 27.05 14.56 66.79
C ALA A 749 28.21 13.56 66.98
N SER A 750 27.91 12.25 67.01
CA SER A 750 28.90 11.19 67.21
C SER A 750 29.85 10.96 66.03
N LEU A 751 29.40 11.23 64.79
CA LEU A 751 30.18 10.98 63.57
C LEU A 751 30.93 12.23 63.09
N ARG A 752 30.47 13.41 63.52
CA ARG A 752 31.01 14.69 63.08
C ARG A 752 32.54 14.80 63.17
N PRO A 753 33.22 14.42 64.28
CA PRO A 753 34.68 14.51 64.37
C PRO A 753 35.37 13.67 63.29
N GLU A 754 34.95 12.43 63.11
CA GLU A 754 35.52 11.49 62.14
C GLU A 754 35.29 11.96 60.70
N VAL A 755 34.06 12.38 60.35
CA VAL A 755 33.76 12.92 59.02
C VAL A 755 34.61 14.15 58.72
N THR A 756 34.75 15.09 59.67
CA THR A 756 35.57 16.28 59.47
C THR A 756 37.06 15.97 59.33
N ALA A 757 37.57 15.00 60.10
CA ALA A 757 38.97 14.57 60.02
C ALA A 757 39.27 13.93 58.66
N VAL A 758 38.39 13.07 58.15
CA VAL A 758 38.53 12.46 56.82
C VAL A 758 38.51 13.54 55.73
N LEU A 759 37.56 14.48 55.76
CA LEU A 759 37.50 15.57 54.76
C LEU A 759 38.75 16.47 54.79
N GLU A 760 39.37 16.67 55.94
CA GLU A 760 40.65 17.38 56.05
C GLU A 760 41.79 16.57 55.46
N GLU A 761 41.91 15.28 55.80
CA GLU A 761 42.96 14.39 55.30
C GLU A 761 42.91 14.22 53.77
N LEU A 762 41.70 14.21 53.18
CA LEU A 762 41.52 14.14 51.74
C LEU A 762 41.88 15.45 51.02
N GLY A 763 42.11 16.55 51.76
CA GLY A 763 42.33 17.87 51.19
C GLY A 763 41.07 18.55 50.63
N PHE A 764 39.88 18.00 50.90
CA PHE A 764 38.60 18.55 50.45
C PHE A 764 38.37 19.97 50.97
N VAL A 765 38.78 20.22 52.23
CA VAL A 765 38.69 21.55 52.84
C VAL A 765 39.51 22.56 52.03
N GLU A 766 40.78 22.28 51.74
CA GLU A 766 41.64 23.17 50.97
C GLU A 766 41.16 23.38 49.53
N ALA A 767 40.68 22.31 48.88
CA ALA A 767 40.07 22.40 47.55
C ALA A 767 38.81 23.29 47.56
N THR A 768 38.00 23.21 48.61
CA THR A 768 36.80 24.03 48.79
C THR A 768 37.16 25.50 49.07
N ILE A 769 38.24 25.77 49.81
CA ILE A 769 38.74 27.12 50.05
C ILE A 769 39.14 27.80 48.73
N ARG A 770 39.85 27.08 47.83
CA ARG A 770 40.20 27.61 46.50
C ARG A 770 38.97 27.99 45.66
N ARG A 771 37.82 27.34 45.86
CA ARG A 771 36.58 27.67 45.16
C ARG A 771 35.96 29.01 45.60
N LEU A 772 36.38 29.57 46.74
CA LEU A 772 35.98 30.90 47.19
C LEU A 772 36.54 32.04 46.30
N THR A 773 37.53 31.78 45.44
CA THR A 773 38.04 32.80 44.50
C THR A 773 37.44 32.68 43.10
N HIS A 774 36.41 31.84 42.92
CA HIS A 774 35.80 31.61 41.62
C HIS A 774 35.01 32.84 41.13
N ARG A 775 35.02 33.08 39.81
CA ARG A 775 34.34 34.26 39.20
C ARG A 775 32.82 34.22 39.41
N ASP A 776 32.23 33.04 39.29
CA ASP A 776 30.80 32.82 39.51
C ASP A 776 30.43 32.88 41.01
N PRO A 777 29.56 33.83 41.43
CA PRO A 777 29.07 33.92 42.81
C PRO A 777 28.37 32.65 43.32
N ALA A 778 27.72 31.86 42.45
CA ALA A 778 27.06 30.63 42.86
C ALA A 778 28.06 29.59 43.39
N VAL A 779 29.21 29.45 42.73
CA VAL A 779 30.30 28.56 43.16
C VAL A 779 30.88 29.00 44.50
N ARG A 780 31.05 30.31 44.70
CA ARG A 780 31.53 30.87 45.98
C ARG A 780 30.52 30.64 47.11
N ARG A 781 29.23 30.86 46.86
CA ARG A 781 28.14 30.58 47.83
C ARG A 781 28.13 29.11 48.26
N GLN A 782 28.25 28.17 47.31
CA GLN A 782 28.31 26.75 47.62
C GLN A 782 29.55 26.39 48.46
N ALA A 783 30.72 26.93 48.10
CA ALA A 783 31.96 26.69 48.83
C ALA A 783 31.89 27.23 50.27
N ALA A 784 31.40 28.46 50.46
CA ALA A 784 31.21 29.06 51.77
C ALA A 784 30.19 28.27 52.61
N GLY A 785 29.11 27.78 51.99
CA GLY A 785 28.10 26.95 52.66
C GLY A 785 28.69 25.62 53.16
N THR A 786 29.49 24.98 52.31
CA THR A 786 30.17 23.71 52.62
C THR A 786 31.17 23.88 53.77
N LEU A 787 32.02 24.90 53.70
CA LEU A 787 33.01 25.20 54.76
C LEU A 787 32.34 25.56 56.09
N SER A 788 31.21 26.28 56.05
CA SER A 788 30.40 26.61 57.23
C SER A 788 29.82 25.34 57.90
N ILE A 789 29.43 24.34 57.10
CA ILE A 789 28.96 23.02 57.57
C ILE A 789 30.11 22.22 58.21
N ILE A 790 31.26 22.14 57.54
CA ILE A 790 32.45 21.43 58.04
C ILE A 790 32.89 21.99 59.40
N GLY A 791 33.00 23.32 59.52
CA GLY A 791 33.16 23.98 60.82
C GLY A 791 34.46 23.64 61.56
N THR A 792 35.49 23.15 60.88
CA THR A 792 36.82 22.93 61.46
C THR A 792 37.65 24.21 61.47
N ARG A 793 38.77 24.21 62.20
CA ARG A 793 39.70 25.35 62.24
C ARG A 793 40.34 25.62 60.87
N ALA A 794 40.54 24.61 60.03
CA ALA A 794 41.00 24.80 58.65
C ALA A 794 39.92 25.47 57.80
N ALA A 795 38.68 24.97 57.83
CA ALA A 795 37.55 25.55 57.11
C ALA A 795 37.30 27.01 57.52
N PHE A 796 37.48 27.33 58.79
CA PHE A 796 37.43 28.68 59.33
C PHE A 796 38.42 29.64 58.69
N ARG A 797 39.69 29.23 58.58
CA ARG A 797 40.75 30.07 58.02
C ARG A 797 40.43 30.48 56.58
N GLY A 798 39.87 29.55 55.81
CA GLY A 798 39.41 29.84 54.45
C GLY A 798 38.18 30.72 54.38
N ILE A 799 37.15 30.46 55.20
CA ILE A 799 35.90 31.25 55.13
C ILE A 799 36.06 32.69 55.63
N VAL A 800 37.01 32.95 56.54
CA VAL A 800 37.35 34.31 56.99
C VAL A 800 37.79 35.21 55.83
N VAL A 801 38.47 34.66 54.82
CA VAL A 801 38.88 35.40 53.62
C VAL A 801 37.65 35.89 52.82
N ALA A 802 36.52 35.18 52.91
CA ALA A 802 35.28 35.54 52.24
C ALA A 802 34.43 36.59 52.97
N ALA A 803 34.87 37.13 54.12
CA ALA A 803 34.16 38.19 54.85
C ALA A 803 33.99 39.48 54.02
N ARG A 804 34.81 39.67 52.98
CA ARG A 804 34.75 40.81 52.05
C ARG A 804 34.20 40.42 50.67
N ASP A 805 33.54 39.26 50.53
CA ASP A 805 33.01 38.83 49.24
C ASP A 805 31.95 39.82 48.72
N PRO A 806 31.94 40.15 47.42
CA PRO A 806 30.91 41.01 46.83
C PRO A 806 29.47 40.49 47.03
N ASP A 807 29.29 39.17 47.07
CA ASP A 807 27.98 38.51 47.23
C ASP A 807 27.57 38.50 48.72
N SER A 808 26.39 39.05 49.02
CA SER A 808 25.93 39.18 50.41
C SER A 808 25.53 37.85 51.05
N GLU A 809 25.13 36.82 50.29
CA GLU A 809 24.86 35.49 50.83
C GLU A 809 26.15 34.80 51.29
N VAL A 810 27.26 35.00 50.57
CA VAL A 810 28.58 34.52 51.01
C VAL A 810 28.93 35.12 52.37
N ARG A 811 28.74 36.44 52.54
CA ARG A 811 28.97 37.12 53.82
C ARG A 811 28.02 36.64 54.93
N VAL A 812 26.76 36.29 54.61
CA VAL A 812 25.84 35.64 55.57
C VAL A 812 26.36 34.26 56.03
N LEU A 813 26.95 33.46 55.13
CA LEU A 813 27.50 32.14 55.50
C LEU A 813 28.76 32.25 56.36
N VAL A 814 29.55 33.32 56.18
CA VAL A 814 30.69 33.69 57.03
C VAL A 814 30.22 33.95 58.47
N THR A 815 29.14 34.73 58.66
CA THR A 815 28.62 35.01 60.03
C THR A 815 28.20 33.72 60.75
N ARG A 816 27.56 32.78 60.04
CA ARG A 816 27.17 31.46 60.58
C ARG A 816 28.37 30.58 60.95
N ALA A 817 29.42 30.59 60.14
CA ALA A 817 30.63 29.81 60.43
C ALA A 817 31.41 30.38 61.63
N ILE A 818 31.47 31.70 61.75
CA ILE A 818 32.09 32.37 62.90
C ILE A 818 31.31 32.11 64.19
N ASP A 819 29.97 32.16 64.15
CA ASP A 819 29.09 31.80 65.28
C ASP A 819 29.38 30.39 65.82
N ARG A 820 29.64 29.42 64.92
CA ARG A 820 29.93 28.02 65.29
C ARG A 820 31.28 27.83 65.98
N LEU A 821 32.30 28.62 65.62
CA LEU A 821 33.67 28.45 66.11
C LEU A 821 34.05 29.37 67.27
N SER A 822 33.32 30.47 67.48
CA SER A 822 33.43 31.37 68.64
C SER A 822 34.86 31.80 69.00
N THR A 823 35.69 32.10 68.00
CA THR A 823 37.06 32.56 68.22
C THR A 823 37.13 34.07 68.41
N ARG A 824 38.13 34.56 69.17
CA ARG A 824 38.38 36.00 69.37
C ARG A 824 38.58 36.76 68.05
N ALA A 825 39.33 36.18 67.11
CA ALA A 825 39.52 36.75 65.78
C ALA A 825 38.23 36.78 64.96
N GLY A 826 37.38 35.75 65.09
CA GLY A 826 36.05 35.72 64.48
C GLY A 826 35.13 36.81 65.01
N ARG A 827 35.15 37.05 66.33
CA ARG A 827 34.34 38.11 66.95
C ARG A 827 34.65 39.50 66.39
N GLN A 828 35.93 39.82 66.15
CA GLN A 828 36.32 41.08 65.51
C GLN A 828 35.73 41.21 64.09
N ILE A 829 35.71 40.13 63.32
CA ILE A 829 35.12 40.12 61.98
C ILE A 829 33.59 40.28 62.04
N LEU A 830 32.93 39.71 63.04
CA LEU A 830 31.51 39.96 63.27
C LEU A 830 31.25 41.42 63.66
N GLU A 831 32.09 42.05 64.48
CA GLU A 831 31.98 43.48 64.80
C GLU A 831 32.11 44.35 63.54
N ASP A 832 33.05 44.04 62.65
CA ASP A 832 33.21 44.74 61.37
C ASP A 832 31.97 44.57 60.47
N LEU A 833 31.36 43.38 60.45
CA LEU A 833 30.16 43.06 59.66
C LEU A 833 28.86 43.66 60.24
N GLN A 834 28.87 44.30 61.42
CA GLN A 834 27.70 45.03 61.94
C GLN A 834 27.33 46.22 61.05
N ASN A 835 28.32 46.79 60.36
CA ASN A 835 28.17 47.93 59.46
C ASN A 835 28.08 47.54 57.98
N ASP A 836 27.86 46.25 57.67
CA ASP A 836 27.76 45.76 56.29
C ASP A 836 26.65 46.49 55.49
N PRO A 837 26.85 46.82 54.21
CA PRO A 837 25.83 47.48 53.40
C PRO A 837 24.53 46.66 53.26
N ASP A 838 24.61 45.32 53.31
CA ASP A 838 23.46 44.44 53.18
C ASP A 838 22.72 44.25 54.53
N ARG A 839 21.41 44.54 54.53
CA ARG A 839 20.56 44.45 55.73
C ARG A 839 20.50 43.04 56.33
N ARG A 840 20.56 41.99 55.50
CA ARG A 840 20.53 40.60 55.98
C ARG A 840 21.83 40.24 56.67
N VAL A 841 22.97 40.66 56.14
CA VAL A 841 24.28 40.44 56.79
C VAL A 841 24.27 41.05 58.19
N ARG A 842 23.90 42.34 58.33
CA ARG A 842 23.79 43.01 59.64
C ARG A 842 22.91 42.25 60.63
N ARG A 843 21.75 41.75 60.18
CA ARG A 843 20.82 40.96 61.00
C ARG A 843 21.41 39.64 61.49
N TYR A 844 22.02 38.86 60.61
CA TYR A 844 22.65 37.58 60.98
C TYR A 844 23.89 37.78 61.87
N THR A 845 24.66 38.84 61.64
CA THR A 845 25.78 39.25 62.50
C THR A 845 25.33 39.58 63.92
N ALA A 846 24.25 40.37 64.08
CA ALA A 846 23.70 40.69 65.40
C ALA A 846 23.28 39.43 66.16
N TRP A 847 22.59 38.49 65.48
CA TRP A 847 22.22 37.21 66.07
C TRP A 847 23.41 36.35 66.48
N ALA A 848 24.48 36.32 65.67
CA ALA A 848 25.70 35.59 65.99
C ALA A 848 26.40 36.17 67.23
N LEU A 849 26.51 37.50 67.33
CA LEU A 849 27.11 38.18 68.48
C LEU A 849 26.30 38.00 69.76
N GLU A 850 24.97 38.06 69.66
CA GLU A 850 24.05 37.80 70.77
C GLU A 850 24.22 36.36 71.29
N ARG A 851 24.24 35.35 70.40
CA ARG A 851 24.46 33.95 70.78
C ARG A 851 25.85 33.71 71.41
N GLN A 852 26.89 34.33 70.87
CA GLN A 852 28.23 34.24 71.44
C GLN A 852 28.30 34.89 72.82
N HIS A 853 27.60 36.02 73.03
CA HIS A 853 27.48 36.67 74.33
C HIS A 853 26.73 35.77 75.33
N THR A 854 25.61 35.17 74.94
CA THR A 854 24.84 34.24 75.78
C THR A 854 25.62 32.96 76.13
N ARG A 855 26.49 32.47 75.24
CA ARG A 855 27.37 31.31 75.52
C ARG A 855 28.60 31.64 76.40
N SER A 856 28.94 32.92 76.54
CA SER A 856 30.08 33.40 77.34
C SER A 856 29.71 33.81 78.77
N LEU A 857 28.40 33.89 79.04
CA LEU A 857 27.80 33.97 80.38
C LEU A 857 27.60 32.55 80.92
#